data_AF-A0A815ZF07-F1
#
_entry.id   AF-A0A815ZF07-F1
#
_cell.length_a   1.000
_cell.length_b   1.000
_cell.length_c   1.000
_cell.angle_alpha   90.00
_cell.angle_beta   90.00
_cell.angle_gamma   90.00
#
_symmetry.space_group_name_H-M   'P 1'
#
loop_
_entity.id
_entity.type
_entity.pdbx_description
1 polymer ?
#
loop_
_entity_poly.entity_id
_entity_poly.type
_entity_poly.pdbx_seq_one_letter_code
_entity_poly.pdbx_strand_id
1 'polypeptide(L)'
;MHLSKTHTMKFLTSISSNVSQTFVRTLFNPFGSKSIEAAKDAHSNLLTNTENVFELQHHTVKPSAMNDYEAIYCDYTSQLINKHAANGLVHTGSWKVHIGNVQNQYVHIWMYKNFPHLDEFLDGSDKDNSMNDKLNNHIVKRSNQICLSFSYFGIPQPRSKSEDQSNPNIYEMRSYWLKPGTLIEWGNLWHKGVQYRPDAKVLGVFSQIGELYNVHHMWSYKNFLHRKQMRTNAWAKPGWSEKLDSFWFIHMAQKGNEVVERPSPGQPADEETPGELEALEENDQLGALRPRLAPIPSDSPGAAMSPFNKYRGSIAWTEGFEQNLHILAKDQYPERAMGVFTSGGDAQGMNPAVRAIVRMGIYLGCKVYFIHEGYQGLVDGGNSIRQATWASVSGILDDGGTIIGSARCKEFRERPGRLRAAKNLIDHGINNIVCIGGDGSLTGANLFRKEWDSLLKELVETKEITQENADKYKNLNIVGLVGSIDNDFCGTDMTIGADSALHRVMEAIDCITTTASSHQRCFVMEVMGRHCGYLALVAALGSDADWVFLPESPPGPGWEEQLCAKLKSTREMGQRLNIIVLAEGAIDSEGKPITSEAVRELITNRLKFDTRVTILGHVQRGGCPSAFDRVLGTRMGTEAVLALMEATPTSQPVVIALSGNQTVRVPLMLCVEKTLAVAQAMKEKRFKEAQELRGRSFKGNLETYIRLSKLR
;
A
#
# COMPACT_ATOMS: atom_id res chain seq x y z
N MET A 1 58.22 26.41 -13.02
CA MET A 1 59.29 26.51 -14.04
C MET A 1 58.61 26.50 -15.41
N HIS A 2 58.18 27.65 -15.91
CA HIS A 2 58.92 28.57 -16.81
C HIS A 2 58.95 28.07 -18.26
N LEU A 3 58.60 28.83 -19.31
CA LEU A 3 58.03 30.19 -19.52
C LEU A 3 57.75 30.28 -21.06
N SER A 4 56.56 30.72 -21.48
CA SER A 4 56.26 32.03 -22.13
C SER A 4 56.69 32.23 -23.60
N LYS A 5 55.72 32.65 -24.43
CA LYS A 5 55.81 33.89 -25.22
C LYS A 5 54.43 34.53 -25.48
N THR A 6 54.37 35.82 -25.18
CA THR A 6 53.30 36.82 -25.20
C THR A 6 53.24 37.60 -26.54
N HIS A 7 52.06 38.20 -26.84
CA HIS A 7 51.75 39.49 -27.54
C HIS A 7 50.40 39.33 -28.29
N THR A 8 49.26 39.92 -27.92
CA THR A 8 48.86 41.34 -27.82
C THR A 8 48.92 42.10 -29.16
N MET A 9 47.77 42.25 -29.83
CA MET A 9 47.39 43.50 -30.49
C MET A 9 45.86 43.66 -30.47
N LYS A 10 45.46 44.90 -30.27
CA LYS A 10 44.18 45.40 -29.79
C LYS A 10 43.80 46.56 -30.74
N PHE A 11 42.50 46.85 -30.86
CA PHE A 11 41.88 48.13 -31.29
C PHE A 11 41.77 48.49 -32.78
N LEU A 12 40.52 48.51 -33.29
CA LEU A 12 39.65 49.69 -33.50
C LEU A 12 38.35 49.19 -34.18
N THR A 13 37.14 49.39 -33.64
CA THR A 13 36.30 50.57 -33.97
C THR A 13 35.19 50.85 -32.93
N SER A 14 35.09 52.15 -32.55
CA SER A 14 33.97 53.00 -32.08
C SER A 14 32.86 52.42 -31.17
N ILE A 15 32.63 52.84 -29.92
CA ILE A 15 32.28 54.18 -29.34
C ILE A 15 31.02 54.84 -29.94
N SER A 16 29.90 54.72 -29.21
CA SER A 16 28.96 55.77 -28.72
C SER A 16 27.60 55.11 -28.47
N SER A 17 26.77 55.41 -27.49
CA SER A 17 26.81 56.26 -26.31
C SER A 17 25.58 55.82 -25.49
N ASN A 18 25.66 55.94 -24.17
CA ASN A 18 24.61 55.53 -23.24
C ASN A 18 23.82 56.76 -22.76
N VAL A 19 22.52 56.56 -22.50
CA VAL A 19 21.61 57.40 -21.70
C VAL A 19 21.00 58.64 -22.37
N SER A 20 19.68 58.61 -22.65
CA SER A 20 18.67 59.23 -21.78
C SER A 20 17.26 59.17 -22.38
N GLN A 21 16.27 59.26 -21.50
CA GLN A 21 14.84 59.58 -21.73
C GLN A 21 13.85 58.42 -21.78
N THR A 22 13.58 57.90 -20.58
CA THR A 22 12.24 57.90 -19.99
C THR A 22 11.53 59.24 -20.22
N PHE A 23 10.82 59.43 -21.33
CA PHE A 23 9.66 60.32 -21.45
C PHE A 23 9.00 60.06 -22.81
N VAL A 24 7.66 59.97 -22.84
CA VAL A 24 6.83 59.77 -24.04
C VAL A 24 6.77 58.33 -24.58
N ARG A 25 6.21 57.42 -23.77
CA ARG A 25 5.37 56.33 -24.30
C ARG A 25 4.19 56.01 -23.37
N THR A 26 3.58 57.06 -22.84
CA THR A 26 2.21 57.04 -22.32
C THR A 26 1.40 57.92 -23.25
N LEU A 27 0.72 57.31 -24.23
CA LEU A 27 -0.51 57.76 -24.89
C LEU A 27 -0.67 56.94 -26.19
N PHE A 28 -1.81 56.24 -26.29
CA PHE A 28 -2.30 55.46 -27.44
C PHE A 28 -1.66 54.07 -27.70
N ASN A 29 -2.17 53.04 -27.02
CA ASN A 29 -3.09 52.07 -27.63
C ASN A 29 -3.52 51.03 -26.56
N PRO A 30 -4.80 50.94 -26.19
CA PRO A 30 -5.34 49.85 -25.38
C PRO A 30 -5.59 48.63 -26.30
N PHE A 31 -5.46 47.42 -25.75
CA PHE A 31 -5.61 46.11 -26.41
C PHE A 31 -4.43 45.63 -27.27
N GLY A 32 -3.92 44.44 -26.94
CA GLY A 32 -3.09 43.64 -27.85
C GLY A 32 -1.91 42.95 -27.17
N SER A 33 -2.09 41.67 -26.86
CA SER A 33 -1.11 40.71 -26.35
C SER A 33 0.24 40.72 -27.10
N LYS A 34 1.35 40.62 -26.36
CA LYS A 34 2.62 40.10 -26.90
C LYS A 34 3.09 38.88 -26.11
N SER A 35 3.18 37.77 -26.83
CA SER A 35 3.86 36.53 -26.50
C SER A 35 5.34 36.80 -26.18
N ILE A 36 5.85 36.19 -25.11
CA ILE A 36 7.27 36.18 -24.79
C ILE A 36 7.83 34.81 -25.21
N GLU A 37 8.74 34.83 -26.19
CA GLU A 37 9.51 33.68 -26.65
C GLU A 37 10.50 33.19 -25.58
N ALA A 38 10.76 31.89 -25.63
CA ALA A 38 11.59 31.14 -24.69
C ALA A 38 13.07 31.17 -25.07
N ALA A 39 13.94 31.56 -24.13
CA ALA A 39 15.01 30.73 -23.55
C ALA A 39 16.22 31.57 -23.09
N LYS A 40 16.52 31.52 -21.78
CA LYS A 40 17.85 31.35 -21.14
C LYS A 40 17.79 31.78 -19.67
N ASP A 41 17.26 30.92 -18.82
CA ASP A 41 17.62 30.80 -17.40
C ASP A 41 17.12 29.43 -16.89
N ALA A 42 17.91 28.77 -16.04
CA ALA A 42 17.53 27.48 -15.46
C ALA A 42 16.20 27.63 -14.70
N HIS A 43 15.18 26.87 -15.11
CA HIS A 43 13.79 27.02 -14.65
C HIS A 43 13.58 26.82 -13.13
N SER A 44 14.60 26.40 -12.37
CA SER A 44 14.59 26.34 -10.90
C SER A 44 14.60 27.72 -10.23
N ASN A 45 15.23 28.73 -10.84
CA ASN A 45 15.35 30.08 -10.26
C ASN A 45 14.02 30.86 -10.20
N LEU A 46 12.96 30.34 -10.82
CA LEU A 46 11.63 30.94 -10.81
C LEU A 46 10.80 30.61 -9.55
N LEU A 47 11.17 29.59 -8.77
CA LEU A 47 10.36 29.14 -7.62
C LEU A 47 10.88 29.64 -6.27
N THR A 48 12.18 29.80 -6.10
CA THR A 48 12.82 30.22 -4.85
C THR A 48 13.63 31.48 -5.08
N ASN A 49 13.47 32.48 -4.20
CA ASN A 49 14.25 33.72 -4.29
C ASN A 49 15.04 34.00 -3.00
N THR A 50 15.03 33.07 -2.04
CA THR A 50 15.60 33.25 -0.71
C THR A 50 16.69 32.23 -0.42
N GLU A 51 17.82 32.69 0.12
CA GLU A 51 18.86 31.82 0.66
C GLU A 51 18.40 31.06 1.93
N ASN A 52 17.30 31.49 2.54
CA ASN A 52 16.79 30.92 3.79
C ASN A 52 16.33 29.47 3.65
N VAL A 53 16.73 28.66 4.62
CA VAL A 53 16.39 27.23 4.74
C VAL A 53 15.46 27.05 5.94
N PHE A 54 14.39 26.28 5.78
CA PHE A 54 13.44 26.00 6.85
C PHE A 54 13.59 24.56 7.33
N GLU A 55 13.46 24.33 8.62
CA GLU A 55 13.32 22.99 9.20
C GLU A 55 11.94 22.86 9.84
N LEU A 56 11.16 21.90 9.33
CA LEU A 56 9.87 21.51 9.87
C LEU A 56 10.04 20.26 10.73
N GLN A 57 9.80 20.38 12.02
CA GLN A 57 9.89 19.28 12.98
C GLN A 57 8.51 18.84 13.44
N HIS A 58 8.24 17.54 13.39
CA HIS A 58 7.04 16.92 13.94
C HIS A 58 7.40 16.03 15.11
N HIS A 59 6.87 16.32 16.29
CA HIS A 59 7.07 15.54 17.50
C HIS A 59 5.75 14.91 17.94
N THR A 60 5.70 13.59 18.01
CA THR A 60 4.60 12.85 18.64
C THR A 60 4.99 12.56 20.08
N VAL A 61 4.23 13.10 21.03
CA VAL A 61 4.56 13.08 22.46
C VAL A 61 3.74 12.02 23.19
N LYS A 62 4.31 11.43 24.25
CA LYS A 62 3.58 10.48 25.10
C LYS A 62 2.38 11.19 25.76
N PRO A 63 1.15 10.62 25.72
CA PRO A 63 -0.04 11.26 26.27
C PRO A 63 0.12 11.73 27.73
N SER A 64 0.78 10.91 28.56
CA SER A 64 1.01 11.20 29.98
C SER A 64 2.00 12.32 30.26
N ALA A 65 2.73 12.79 29.24
CA ALA A 65 3.90 13.64 29.39
C ALA A 65 3.76 14.97 28.61
N MET A 66 2.56 15.28 28.11
CA MET A 66 2.31 16.45 27.26
C MET A 66 2.50 17.78 27.99
N ASN A 67 2.02 17.89 29.24
CA ASN A 67 2.15 19.11 30.03
C ASN A 67 3.63 19.40 30.34
N ASP A 68 4.38 18.37 30.71
CA ASP A 68 5.81 18.49 30.99
C ASP A 68 6.61 18.80 29.73
N TYR A 69 6.25 18.20 28.59
CA TYR A 69 6.87 18.43 27.30
C TYR A 69 6.79 19.90 26.86
N GLU A 70 5.65 20.56 27.02
CA GLU A 70 5.49 21.96 26.63
C GLU A 70 6.43 22.89 27.40
N ALA A 71 6.57 22.68 28.71
CA ALA A 71 7.49 23.44 29.56
C ALA A 71 8.95 23.18 29.17
N ILE A 72 9.33 21.91 28.99
CA ILE A 72 10.69 21.51 28.60
C ILE A 72 11.06 22.07 27.23
N TYR A 73 10.15 21.98 26.25
CA TYR A 73 10.41 22.46 24.89
C TYR A 73 10.51 23.99 24.83
N CYS A 74 9.75 24.71 25.67
CA CYS A 74 9.85 26.17 25.80
C CYS A 74 11.23 26.61 26.31
N ASP A 75 11.75 25.92 27.33
CA ASP A 75 13.10 26.17 27.87
C ASP A 75 14.19 25.83 26.84
N TYR A 76 14.09 24.65 26.21
CA TYR A 76 14.98 24.20 25.14
C TYR A 76 15.07 25.23 23.99
N THR A 77 13.91 25.71 23.52
CA THR A 77 13.83 26.69 22.43
C THR A 77 14.45 28.03 22.84
N SER A 78 14.19 28.49 24.07
CA SER A 78 14.72 29.77 24.57
C SER A 78 16.25 29.74 24.67
N GLN A 79 16.82 28.64 25.14
CA GLN A 79 18.26 28.46 25.23
C GLN A 79 18.93 28.40 23.84
N LEU A 80 18.33 27.66 22.91
CA LEU A 80 18.82 27.58 21.52
C LEU A 80 18.81 28.94 20.82
N ILE A 81 17.72 29.69 20.95
CA ILE A 81 17.62 31.04 20.39
C ILE A 81 18.70 31.92 21.02
N ASN A 82 18.86 31.93 22.34
CA ASN A 82 19.88 32.75 23.00
C ASN A 82 21.30 32.39 22.55
N LYS A 83 21.59 31.10 22.33
CA LYS A 83 22.90 30.61 21.90
C LYS A 83 23.21 30.95 20.43
N HIS A 84 22.20 30.94 19.56
CA HIS A 84 22.38 31.03 18.11
C HIS A 84 21.72 32.25 17.45
N ALA A 85 21.17 33.19 18.24
CA ALA A 85 20.54 34.42 17.73
C ALA A 85 21.51 35.25 16.87
N ALA A 86 22.78 35.31 17.27
CA ALA A 86 23.83 36.03 16.52
C ALA A 86 24.12 35.41 15.15
N ASN A 87 23.82 34.13 14.96
CA ASN A 87 24.11 33.41 13.72
C ASN A 87 22.91 33.37 12.76
N GLY A 88 21.76 33.92 13.17
CA GLY A 88 20.56 34.03 12.32
C GLY A 88 19.64 32.81 12.38
N LEU A 89 19.70 32.02 13.46
CA LEU A 89 18.67 31.03 13.77
C LEU A 89 17.41 31.75 14.26
N VAL A 90 16.27 31.46 13.63
CA VAL A 90 14.98 32.04 14.00
C VAL A 90 13.96 30.93 14.24
N HIS A 91 13.42 30.88 15.46
CA HIS A 91 12.25 30.07 15.75
C HIS A 91 10.99 30.79 15.25
N THR A 92 10.33 30.22 14.26
CA THR A 92 9.14 30.81 13.64
C THR A 92 7.91 30.61 14.51
N GLY A 93 7.76 29.41 15.07
CA GLY A 93 6.67 29.08 15.97
C GLY A 93 6.56 27.59 16.28
N SER A 94 5.73 27.31 17.27
CA SER A 94 5.41 25.98 17.76
C SER A 94 3.90 25.85 17.94
N TRP A 95 3.32 24.75 17.47
CA TRP A 95 1.88 24.50 17.50
C TRP A 95 1.58 23.09 18.00
N LYS A 96 0.50 22.95 18.76
CA LYS A 96 -0.13 21.68 19.08
C LYS A 96 -1.19 21.37 18.02
N VAL A 97 -1.19 20.15 17.50
CA VAL A 97 -2.19 19.69 16.53
C VAL A 97 -3.45 19.31 17.30
N HIS A 98 -4.53 20.08 17.12
CA HIS A 98 -5.84 19.79 17.71
C HIS A 98 -6.70 18.89 16.83
N ILE A 99 -6.63 19.07 15.51
CA ILE A 99 -7.39 18.30 14.52
C ILE A 99 -6.39 17.76 13.51
N GLY A 100 -6.23 16.43 13.48
CA GLY A 100 -5.30 15.73 12.60
C GLY A 100 -5.21 14.25 12.94
N ASN A 101 -4.53 13.50 12.07
CA ASN A 101 -4.59 12.02 12.07
C ASN A 101 -3.69 11.39 13.14
N VAL A 102 -2.78 12.18 13.71
CA VAL A 102 -1.84 11.77 14.74
C VAL A 102 -2.18 12.52 16.01
N GLN A 103 -2.66 11.79 17.02
CA GLN A 103 -2.92 12.35 18.34
C GLN A 103 -1.60 12.78 19.01
N ASN A 104 -1.68 13.83 19.84
CA ASN A 104 -0.56 14.33 20.66
C ASN A 104 0.65 14.79 19.83
N GLN A 105 0.40 15.34 18.66
CA GLN A 105 1.44 15.84 17.76
C GLN A 105 1.68 17.34 17.97
N TYR A 106 2.95 17.72 17.95
CA TYR A 106 3.42 19.10 17.92
C TYR A 106 4.21 19.36 16.63
N VAL A 107 4.09 20.57 16.11
CA VAL A 107 4.79 21.04 14.91
C VAL A 107 5.63 22.24 15.28
N HIS A 108 6.91 22.23 14.91
CA HIS A 108 7.85 23.29 15.16
C HIS A 108 8.53 23.72 13.86
N ILE A 109 8.69 25.03 13.67
CA ILE A 109 9.29 25.58 12.45
C ILE A 109 10.47 26.46 12.82
N TRP A 110 11.62 26.09 12.27
CA TRP A 110 12.87 26.83 12.40
C TRP A 110 13.31 27.38 11.04
N MET A 111 13.96 28.53 11.06
CA MET A 111 14.53 29.17 9.88
C MET A 111 16.02 29.42 10.11
N TYR A 112 16.81 29.04 9.12
CA TYR A 112 18.25 29.22 9.02
C TYR A 112 18.56 30.14 7.84
N LYS A 113 19.66 30.88 7.93
CA LYS A 113 20.07 31.82 6.89
C LYS A 113 20.36 31.14 5.54
N ASN A 114 21.01 29.98 5.54
CA ASN A 114 21.35 29.18 4.36
C ASN A 114 21.81 27.75 4.76
N PHE A 115 22.10 26.89 3.76
CA PHE A 115 22.56 25.52 4.00
C PHE A 115 23.89 25.44 4.78
N PRO A 116 24.96 26.22 4.46
CA PRO A 116 26.17 26.20 5.28
C PRO A 116 25.94 26.54 6.74
N HIS A 117 25.03 27.48 7.04
CA HIS A 117 24.68 27.82 8.41
C HIS A 117 23.86 26.72 9.10
N LEU A 118 23.03 25.98 8.36
CA LEU A 118 22.39 24.76 8.88
C LEU A 118 23.44 23.70 9.20
N ASP A 119 24.42 23.49 8.33
CA ASP A 119 25.51 22.52 8.56
C ASP A 119 26.34 22.91 9.79
N GLU A 120 26.72 24.20 9.94
CA GLU A 120 27.39 24.70 11.15
C GLU A 120 26.58 24.47 12.43
N PHE A 121 25.24 24.57 12.35
CA PHE A 121 24.37 24.28 13.48
C PHE A 121 24.32 22.78 13.80
N LEU A 122 24.20 21.93 12.78
CA LEU A 122 24.20 20.48 12.95
C LEU A 122 25.54 19.98 13.50
N ASP A 123 26.67 20.46 12.95
CA ASP A 123 28.03 20.13 13.39
C ASP A 123 28.37 20.75 14.77
N GLY A 124 27.85 21.95 15.05
CA GLY A 124 28.07 22.67 16.30
C GLY A 124 27.18 22.25 17.48
N SER A 125 26.22 21.35 17.25
CA SER A 125 25.27 20.87 18.27
C SER A 125 25.89 19.91 19.30
N ASP A 126 27.19 19.61 19.19
CA ASP A 126 27.78 18.40 19.75
C ASP A 126 28.61 18.60 21.04
N LYS A 127 28.10 19.32 22.06
CA LYS A 127 28.75 19.33 23.41
C LYS A 127 27.85 19.40 24.66
N ASP A 128 26.53 19.59 24.57
CA ASP A 128 25.64 19.54 25.75
C ASP A 128 24.32 18.81 25.40
N ASN A 129 24.37 17.47 25.46
CA ASN A 129 23.25 16.58 25.12
C ASN A 129 22.18 16.48 26.22
N SER A 130 22.41 17.06 27.39
CA SER A 130 21.58 16.84 28.59
C SER A 130 20.11 17.23 28.43
N MET A 131 19.82 18.27 27.64
CA MET A 131 18.44 18.73 27.39
C MET A 131 17.76 18.01 26.23
N ASN A 132 18.51 17.66 25.17
CA ASN A 132 18.00 16.82 24.09
C ASN A 132 17.60 15.44 24.63
N ASP A 133 18.39 14.87 25.55
CA ASP A 133 18.07 13.60 26.21
C ASP A 133 16.79 13.70 27.06
N LYS A 134 16.62 14.79 27.82
CA LYS A 134 15.37 15.05 28.57
C LYS A 134 14.17 15.16 27.63
N LEU A 135 14.32 15.85 26.50
CA LEU A 135 13.25 16.01 25.51
C LEU A 135 12.89 14.66 24.86
N ASN A 136 13.91 13.89 24.46
CA ASN A 136 13.74 12.58 23.81
C ASN A 136 12.99 11.58 24.70
N ASN A 137 13.13 11.66 26.03
CA ASN A 137 12.38 10.79 26.96
C ASN A 137 10.85 10.96 26.87
N HIS A 138 10.36 12.09 26.38
CA HIS A 138 8.93 12.43 26.31
C HIS A 138 8.36 12.21 24.90
N ILE A 139 9.22 12.08 23.88
CA ILE A 139 8.84 11.92 22.48
C ILE A 139 8.75 10.42 22.11
N VAL A 140 7.67 10.03 21.46
CA VAL A 140 7.48 8.70 20.84
C VAL A 140 8.09 8.65 19.45
N LYS A 141 7.91 9.73 18.68
CA LYS A 141 8.40 9.84 17.29
C LYS A 141 8.80 11.28 16.98
N ARG A 142 9.96 11.45 16.36
CA ARG A 142 10.44 12.73 15.82
C ARG A 142 10.72 12.57 14.33
N SER A 143 10.27 13.52 13.52
CA SER A 143 10.63 13.60 12.10
C SER A 143 10.91 15.05 11.71
N ASN A 144 12.02 15.26 11.01
CA ASN A 144 12.44 16.58 10.57
C ASN A 144 12.48 16.63 9.03
N GLN A 145 12.14 17.76 8.45
CA GLN A 145 12.23 18.01 7.01
C GLN A 145 12.92 19.35 6.78
N ILE A 146 13.90 19.35 5.87
CA ILE A 146 14.57 20.57 5.44
C ILE A 146 13.94 21.04 4.14
N CYS A 147 13.48 22.28 4.12
CA CYS A 147 12.64 22.82 3.06
C CYS A 147 13.13 24.18 2.58
N LEU A 148 12.79 24.52 1.34
CA LEU A 148 12.94 25.87 0.77
C LEU A 148 11.56 26.52 0.62
N SER A 149 11.49 27.85 0.75
CA SER A 149 10.23 28.58 0.58
C SER A 149 9.97 28.96 -0.86
N PHE A 150 8.68 29.02 -1.22
CA PHE A 150 8.28 29.66 -2.46
C PHE A 150 8.43 31.17 -2.35
N SER A 151 9.00 31.78 -3.40
CA SER A 151 9.27 33.22 -3.48
C SER A 151 8.05 34.12 -3.20
N TYR A 152 6.83 33.62 -3.39
CA TYR A 152 5.58 34.37 -3.30
C TYR A 152 4.79 34.17 -1.99
N PHE A 153 5.28 33.37 -1.03
CA PHE A 153 4.68 33.24 0.30
C PHE A 153 5.28 34.20 1.34
N GLY A 154 6.43 34.81 1.05
CA GLY A 154 7.16 35.67 1.99
C GLY A 154 7.86 34.88 3.10
N ILE A 155 8.57 35.57 3.98
CA ILE A 155 9.21 34.98 5.17
C ILE A 155 8.21 35.09 6.33
N PRO A 156 7.85 33.97 7.00
CA PRO A 156 6.95 34.01 8.14
C PRO A 156 7.57 34.86 9.26
N GLN A 157 6.77 35.74 9.86
CA GLN A 157 7.22 36.50 11.02
C GLN A 157 7.07 35.65 12.29
N PRO A 158 8.04 35.69 13.21
CA PRO A 158 7.89 35.07 14.52
C PRO A 158 6.63 35.60 15.21
N ARG A 159 5.91 34.72 15.91
CA ARG A 159 4.70 35.10 16.65
C ARG A 159 5.01 36.23 17.64
N SER A 160 4.41 37.41 17.47
CA SER A 160 4.32 38.39 18.55
C SER A 160 3.42 37.80 19.64
N LYS A 161 3.78 37.97 20.93
CA LYS A 161 2.84 37.70 22.03
C LYS A 161 1.58 38.54 21.72
N SER A 162 0.45 37.89 21.42
CA SER A 162 -0.75 38.63 20.99
C SER A 162 -1.18 39.61 22.08
N GLU A 163 -1.65 40.79 21.67
CA GLU A 163 -2.18 41.83 22.58
C GLU A 163 -3.42 41.35 23.36
N ASP A 164 -4.04 40.24 22.93
CA ASP A 164 -5.13 39.57 23.62
C ASP A 164 -4.82 38.06 23.75
N GLN A 165 -4.62 37.58 24.97
CA GLN A 165 -4.39 36.17 25.28
C GLN A 165 -5.70 35.36 25.33
N SER A 166 -6.87 36.02 25.30
CA SER A 166 -8.16 35.36 25.47
C SER A 166 -8.65 34.62 24.21
N ASN A 167 -8.12 34.92 23.01
CA ASN A 167 -8.54 34.28 21.77
C ASN A 167 -7.39 34.10 20.75
N PRO A 168 -6.64 32.97 20.79
CA PRO A 168 -5.55 32.73 19.86
C PRO A 168 -6.05 32.40 18.44
N ASN A 169 -5.33 32.87 17.41
CA ASN A 169 -5.60 32.51 16.02
C ASN A 169 -5.48 30.99 15.80
N ILE A 170 -6.31 30.47 14.88
CA ILE A 170 -6.29 29.10 14.40
C ILE A 170 -5.33 28.99 13.21
N TYR A 171 -4.49 27.97 13.22
CA TYR A 171 -3.55 27.67 12.14
C TYR A 171 -3.95 26.40 11.41
N GLU A 172 -3.98 26.45 10.08
CA GLU A 172 -4.23 25.29 9.23
C GLU A 172 -2.97 24.99 8.43
N MET A 173 -2.35 23.83 8.67
CA MET A 173 -1.25 23.33 7.86
C MET A 173 -1.77 22.28 6.88
N ARG A 174 -1.38 22.42 5.61
CA ARG A 174 -1.74 21.53 4.52
C ARG A 174 -0.48 20.98 3.88
N SER A 175 -0.40 19.67 3.82
CA SER A 175 0.73 18.95 3.23
C SER A 175 0.28 18.29 1.93
N TYR A 176 1.05 18.47 0.87
CA TYR A 176 0.76 17.98 -0.46
C TYR A 176 1.92 17.12 -0.94
N TRP A 177 1.66 15.86 -1.28
CA TRP A 177 2.65 15.02 -1.94
C TRP A 177 2.46 15.14 -3.45
N LEU A 178 3.49 15.62 -4.13
CA LEU A 178 3.47 15.84 -5.56
C LEU A 178 4.06 14.61 -6.27
N LYS A 179 3.61 14.34 -7.49
CA LYS A 179 4.31 13.37 -8.35
C LYS A 179 5.70 13.91 -8.70
N PRO A 180 6.72 13.05 -8.79
CA PRO A 180 8.03 13.47 -9.24
C PRO A 180 7.96 14.25 -10.57
N GLY A 181 8.59 15.42 -10.61
CA GLY A 181 8.60 16.30 -11.78
C GLY A 181 7.48 17.35 -11.87
N THR A 182 6.46 17.31 -11.00
CA THR A 182 5.30 18.22 -11.10
C THR A 182 5.38 19.46 -10.19
N LEU A 183 6.42 19.56 -9.35
CA LEU A 183 6.63 20.66 -8.39
C LEU A 183 6.59 22.05 -9.02
N ILE A 184 7.20 22.21 -10.20
CA ILE A 184 7.28 23.51 -10.88
C ILE A 184 5.91 23.95 -11.37
N GLU A 185 5.18 23.05 -12.02
CA GLU A 185 3.83 23.32 -12.51
C GLU A 185 2.89 23.62 -11.34
N TRP A 186 2.96 22.83 -10.26
CA TRP A 186 2.19 23.08 -9.04
C TRP A 186 2.49 24.46 -8.45
N GLY A 187 3.78 24.80 -8.32
CA GLY A 187 4.22 26.08 -7.78
C GLY A 187 3.72 27.26 -8.60
N ASN A 188 3.71 27.14 -9.93
CA ASN A 188 3.21 28.18 -10.83
C ASN A 188 1.68 28.37 -10.73
N LEU A 189 0.93 27.29 -10.51
CA LEU A 189 -0.51 27.35 -10.31
C LEU A 189 -0.86 28.02 -8.98
N TRP A 190 -0.17 27.65 -7.90
CA TRP A 190 -0.36 28.28 -6.60
C TRP A 190 0.08 29.73 -6.60
N HIS A 191 1.19 30.10 -7.25
CA HIS A 191 1.60 31.50 -7.39
C HIS A 191 0.44 32.41 -7.87
N LYS A 192 -0.32 31.93 -8.86
CA LYS A 192 -1.41 32.71 -9.47
C LYS A 192 -2.57 32.96 -8.52
N GLY A 193 -2.94 32.02 -7.66
CA GLY A 193 -4.15 32.21 -6.86
C GLY A 193 -3.99 32.20 -5.35
N VAL A 194 -2.76 32.05 -4.85
CA VAL A 194 -2.37 32.56 -3.53
C VAL A 194 -2.66 34.07 -3.41
N GLN A 195 -2.75 34.79 -4.53
CA GLN A 195 -3.20 36.19 -4.61
C GLN A 195 -4.65 36.41 -4.13
N TYR A 196 -5.49 35.37 -4.12
CA TYR A 196 -6.88 35.46 -3.64
C TYR A 196 -7.02 35.25 -2.12
N ARG A 197 -5.92 34.98 -1.42
CA ARG A 197 -5.86 34.87 0.05
C ARG A 197 -4.62 35.59 0.61
N PRO A 198 -4.43 36.90 0.36
CA PRO A 198 -3.22 37.62 0.75
C PRO A 198 -3.00 37.60 2.27
N ASP A 199 -4.06 37.84 3.04
CA ASP A 199 -3.99 38.17 4.47
C ASP A 199 -3.91 36.95 5.41
N ALA A 200 -4.02 35.74 4.86
CA ALA A 200 -4.02 34.49 5.64
C ALA A 200 -2.72 33.67 5.49
N LYS A 201 -1.78 34.09 4.64
CA LYS A 201 -0.55 33.33 4.37
C LYS A 201 0.38 33.38 5.56
N VAL A 202 0.91 32.22 5.95
CA VAL A 202 1.97 32.13 6.95
C VAL A 202 3.23 31.56 6.35
N LEU A 203 3.15 30.38 5.73
CA LEU A 203 4.33 29.72 5.16
C LEU A 203 3.95 28.90 3.92
N GLY A 204 4.82 28.89 2.92
CA GLY A 204 4.74 27.96 1.80
C GLY A 204 6.13 27.43 1.46
N VAL A 205 6.37 26.15 1.75
CA VAL A 205 7.69 25.51 1.64
C VAL A 205 7.60 24.15 0.98
N PHE A 206 8.67 23.72 0.31
CA PHE A 206 8.78 22.40 -0.29
C PHE A 206 10.06 21.70 0.17
N SER A 207 9.96 20.40 0.40
CA SER A 207 11.03 19.59 0.98
C SER A 207 12.22 19.42 0.01
N GLN A 208 13.43 19.57 0.55
CA GLN A 208 14.71 19.26 -0.07
C GLN A 208 15.34 18.01 0.52
N ILE A 209 15.21 17.82 1.83
CA ILE A 209 15.76 16.67 2.57
C ILE A 209 14.68 16.17 3.53
N GLY A 210 14.49 14.85 3.57
CA GLY A 210 13.41 14.19 4.29
C GLY A 210 12.38 13.63 3.31
N GLU A 211 11.12 14.04 3.45
CA GLU A 211 10.05 13.53 2.58
C GLU A 211 10.03 14.27 1.24
N LEU A 212 10.66 13.68 0.24
CA LEU A 212 10.78 14.29 -1.08
C LEU A 212 9.42 14.48 -1.77
N TYR A 213 9.36 15.50 -2.63
CA TYR A 213 8.15 15.93 -3.34
C TYR A 213 6.98 16.34 -2.44
N ASN A 214 7.25 16.61 -1.16
CA ASN A 214 6.27 17.21 -0.27
C ASN A 214 6.30 18.73 -0.33
N VAL A 215 5.11 19.33 -0.28
CA VAL A 215 4.90 20.76 -0.16
C VAL A 215 3.97 21.06 1.00
N HIS A 216 4.36 21.99 1.88
CA HIS A 216 3.56 22.45 3.01
C HIS A 216 3.11 23.89 2.84
N HIS A 217 1.81 24.14 3.03
CA HIS A 217 1.22 25.47 3.16
C HIS A 217 0.63 25.65 4.55
N MET A 218 0.97 26.74 5.23
CA MET A 218 0.39 27.12 6.52
C MET A 218 -0.39 28.43 6.40
N TRP A 219 -1.60 28.42 6.96
CA TRP A 219 -2.54 29.54 6.94
C TRP A 219 -2.96 29.92 8.35
N SER A 220 -3.24 31.21 8.59
CA SER A 220 -3.71 31.72 9.88
C SER A 220 -5.11 32.34 9.74
N TYR A 221 -5.98 32.03 10.70
CA TYR A 221 -7.37 32.51 10.76
C TYR A 221 -7.72 32.97 12.17
N LYS A 222 -8.58 33.98 12.31
CA LYS A 222 -9.04 34.44 13.63
C LYS A 222 -9.83 33.38 14.41
N ASN A 223 -10.67 32.61 13.70
CA ASN A 223 -11.50 31.52 14.23
C ASN A 223 -12.01 30.63 13.08
N PHE A 224 -12.74 29.56 13.39
CA PHE A 224 -13.26 28.60 12.39
C PHE A 224 -14.24 29.25 11.40
N LEU A 225 -15.03 30.24 11.85
CA LEU A 225 -15.95 30.96 10.97
C LEU A 225 -15.20 31.81 9.93
N HIS A 226 -14.16 32.55 10.37
CA HIS A 226 -13.27 33.30 9.49
C HIS A 226 -12.57 32.38 8.47
N ARG A 227 -12.15 31.18 8.91
CA ARG A 227 -11.61 30.15 8.01
C ARG A 227 -12.63 29.77 6.94
N LYS A 228 -13.87 29.43 7.32
CA LYS A 228 -14.94 29.03 6.38
C LYS A 228 -15.21 30.13 5.36
N GLN A 229 -15.40 31.36 5.81
CA GLN A 229 -15.63 32.53 4.95
C GLN A 229 -14.50 32.77 3.94
N MET A 230 -13.25 32.79 4.40
CA MET A 230 -12.08 33.00 3.55
C MET A 230 -11.91 31.91 2.49
N ARG A 231 -12.26 30.66 2.84
CA ARG A 231 -12.22 29.55 1.90
C ARG A 231 -13.30 29.72 0.83
N THR A 232 -14.55 29.88 1.22
CA THR A 232 -15.69 30.04 0.32
C THR A 232 -15.46 31.19 -0.67
N ASN A 233 -14.99 32.33 -0.18
CA ASN A 233 -14.72 33.51 -1.02
C ASN A 233 -13.64 33.26 -2.07
N ALA A 234 -12.60 32.50 -1.73
CA ALA A 234 -11.55 32.14 -2.69
C ALA A 234 -12.02 31.08 -3.70
N TRP A 235 -12.81 30.09 -3.27
CA TRP A 235 -13.39 29.07 -4.16
C TRP A 235 -14.41 29.65 -5.14
N ALA A 236 -15.09 30.73 -4.79
CA ALA A 236 -16.04 31.43 -5.65
C ALA A 236 -15.38 32.26 -6.78
N LYS A 237 -14.05 32.40 -6.82
CA LYS A 237 -13.37 33.21 -7.86
C LYS A 237 -13.23 32.42 -9.17
N PRO A 238 -13.70 32.99 -10.32
CA PRO A 238 -13.60 32.33 -11.63
C PRO A 238 -12.14 31.98 -11.99
N GLY A 239 -11.90 30.74 -12.43
CA GLY A 239 -10.60 30.25 -12.87
C GLY A 239 -9.65 29.74 -11.77
N TRP A 240 -10.01 29.86 -10.48
CA TRP A 240 -9.26 29.27 -9.36
C TRP A 240 -9.55 27.77 -9.20
N SER A 241 -10.83 27.40 -9.18
CA SER A 241 -11.27 26.00 -9.09
C SER A 241 -10.82 25.17 -10.30
N GLU A 242 -11.05 25.65 -11.52
CA GLU A 242 -10.73 24.89 -12.75
C GLU A 242 -9.24 24.55 -12.93
N LYS A 243 -8.34 25.48 -12.58
CA LYS A 243 -6.89 25.31 -12.72
C LYS A 243 -6.27 24.45 -11.63
N LEU A 244 -6.79 24.52 -10.41
CA LEU A 244 -6.35 23.63 -9.33
C LEU A 244 -6.96 22.25 -9.49
N ASP A 245 -8.25 22.14 -9.86
CA ASP A 245 -8.94 20.87 -10.08
C ASP A 245 -8.24 20.05 -11.17
N SER A 246 -7.87 20.67 -12.29
CA SER A 246 -7.13 19.99 -13.37
C SER A 246 -5.76 19.46 -12.91
N PHE A 247 -5.05 20.17 -12.04
CA PHE A 247 -3.78 19.70 -11.51
C PHE A 247 -3.94 18.63 -10.43
N TRP A 248 -4.90 18.80 -9.51
CA TRP A 248 -5.24 17.85 -8.45
C TRP A 248 -5.58 16.47 -9.01
N PHE A 249 -6.32 16.42 -10.12
CA PHE A 249 -6.68 15.16 -10.78
C PHE A 249 -5.50 14.42 -11.43
N ILE A 250 -4.44 15.13 -11.83
CA ILE A 250 -3.41 14.55 -12.71
C ILE A 250 -2.08 14.33 -11.97
N HIS A 251 -1.70 15.18 -11.00
CA HIS A 251 -0.28 15.37 -10.66
C HIS A 251 0.11 15.28 -9.17
N MET A 252 -0.81 15.00 -8.24
CA MET A 252 -0.50 14.70 -6.83
C MET A 252 -0.17 13.21 -6.64
N ALA A 253 0.84 12.89 -5.83
CA ALA A 253 1.19 11.53 -5.41
C ALA A 253 0.51 11.19 -4.09
N GLN A 254 0.08 9.93 -3.95
CA GLN A 254 -0.45 9.41 -2.69
C GLN A 254 0.72 9.14 -1.75
N LYS A 255 0.61 9.58 -0.50
CA LYS A 255 1.55 9.21 0.56
C LYS A 255 0.74 8.62 1.70
N GLY A 256 0.78 7.30 1.83
CA GLY A 256 0.16 6.55 2.92
C GLY A 256 -1.28 6.97 3.22
N ASN A 257 -2.23 6.38 2.48
CA ASN A 257 -3.66 6.30 2.81
C ASN A 257 -4.36 7.46 3.51
N GLU A 258 -4.28 8.65 2.94
CA GLU A 258 -5.41 9.57 3.07
C GLU A 258 -5.69 10.25 1.74
N VAL A 259 -6.89 9.99 1.22
CA VAL A 259 -7.50 10.85 0.23
C VAL A 259 -7.93 12.11 0.97
N VAL A 260 -7.27 13.25 0.70
CA VAL A 260 -7.91 14.54 1.00
C VAL A 260 -9.10 14.64 0.05
N GLU A 261 -10.30 14.32 0.54
CA GLU A 261 -11.51 14.38 -0.28
C GLU A 261 -11.76 15.81 -0.82
N ARG A 262 -12.27 15.83 -2.04
CA ARG A 262 -12.70 17.02 -2.77
C ARG A 262 -13.92 17.64 -2.06
N PRO A 263 -14.06 18.97 -1.95
CA PRO A 263 -15.38 19.58 -1.85
C PRO A 263 -16.07 19.47 -3.22
N SER A 264 -17.19 18.75 -3.32
CA SER A 264 -17.96 18.61 -4.56
C SER A 264 -18.34 19.97 -5.17
N PRO A 265 -18.28 20.15 -6.51
CA PRO A 265 -18.69 21.41 -7.14
C PRO A 265 -20.18 21.65 -6.90
N GLY A 266 -20.53 22.73 -6.19
CA GLY A 266 -21.90 23.19 -6.01
C GLY A 266 -22.61 22.80 -4.72
N GLN A 267 -21.96 22.12 -3.76
CA GLN A 267 -22.48 22.02 -2.39
C GLN A 267 -22.03 23.22 -1.54
N PRO A 268 -22.87 23.78 -0.66
CA PRO A 268 -22.40 24.71 0.37
C PRO A 268 -21.30 24.02 1.19
N ALA A 269 -20.26 24.78 1.54
CA ALA A 269 -19.12 24.25 2.29
C ALA A 269 -19.59 23.60 3.60
N ASP A 270 -19.30 22.30 3.73
CA ASP A 270 -19.34 21.48 4.94
C ASP A 270 -20.74 21.26 5.52
N GLU A 271 -21.37 20.10 5.22
CA GLU A 271 -22.23 19.41 6.19
C GLU A 271 -21.29 18.62 7.11
N GLU A 272 -21.35 18.98 8.39
CA GLU A 272 -20.43 18.58 9.46
C GLU A 272 -20.48 17.06 9.72
N THR A 273 -19.33 16.49 10.07
CA THR A 273 -19.29 15.13 10.64
C THR A 273 -19.75 15.19 12.10
N PRO A 274 -20.43 14.16 12.66
CA PRO A 274 -21.01 14.22 14.00
C PRO A 274 -20.04 14.56 15.15
N GLY A 275 -18.72 14.46 14.94
CA GLY A 275 -17.68 14.85 15.91
C GLY A 275 -17.40 16.35 16.00
N GLU A 276 -17.95 17.18 15.11
CA GLU A 276 -17.83 18.65 15.19
C GLU A 276 -18.90 19.29 16.10
N LEU A 277 -20.02 18.58 16.37
CA LEU A 277 -21.10 19.05 17.24
C LEU A 277 -20.86 18.79 18.73
N GLU A 278 -20.02 17.82 19.10
CA GLU A 278 -19.70 17.56 20.52
C GLU A 278 -18.88 18.68 21.18
N ALA A 279 -18.24 19.56 20.40
CA ALA A 279 -17.56 20.75 20.91
C ALA A 279 -18.53 21.92 21.21
N LEU A 280 -19.83 21.77 20.91
CA LEU A 280 -20.86 22.79 21.11
C LEU A 280 -21.85 22.46 22.24
N GLU A 281 -21.77 21.29 22.88
CA GLU A 281 -22.80 20.79 23.82
C GLU A 281 -22.41 20.79 25.31
N GLU A 282 -21.37 21.51 25.75
CA GLU A 282 -21.07 21.63 27.19
C GLU A 282 -21.85 22.74 27.94
N ASN A 283 -22.79 23.44 27.29
CA ASN A 283 -23.70 24.38 27.96
C ASN A 283 -25.07 24.46 27.27
N ASP A 284 -25.99 23.54 27.56
CA ASP A 284 -27.31 23.92 28.11
C ASP A 284 -28.16 22.71 28.49
N GLN A 285 -28.94 22.87 29.55
CA GLN A 285 -29.85 21.86 30.08
C GLN A 285 -31.18 21.78 29.29
N LEU A 286 -31.87 20.64 29.47
CA LEU A 286 -33.30 20.36 29.25
C LEU A 286 -33.76 19.93 27.85
N GLY A 287 -34.43 18.77 27.82
CA GLY A 287 -35.70 18.63 27.10
C GLY A 287 -35.72 17.57 26.01
N ALA A 288 -36.56 16.57 26.22
CA ALA A 288 -36.87 15.48 25.30
C ALA A 288 -37.18 15.92 23.85
N LEU A 289 -36.75 15.09 22.88
CA LEU A 289 -37.55 14.57 21.76
C LEU A 289 -36.66 13.68 20.88
N ARG A 290 -37.03 12.41 20.71
CA ARG A 290 -36.48 11.53 19.67
C ARG A 290 -37.04 11.94 18.30
N PRO A 291 -36.22 11.94 17.23
CA PRO A 291 -36.73 11.64 15.89
C PRO A 291 -36.12 10.37 15.31
N ARG A 292 -36.98 9.55 14.71
CA ARG A 292 -36.66 8.42 13.83
C ARG A 292 -35.81 8.91 12.64
N LEU A 293 -34.72 8.21 12.32
CA LEU A 293 -33.99 8.43 11.06
C LEU A 293 -34.69 7.71 9.90
N ALA A 294 -34.76 8.43 8.78
CA ALA A 294 -35.44 8.09 7.54
C ALA A 294 -34.67 7.04 6.70
N PRO A 295 -35.32 6.39 5.71
CA PRO A 295 -34.65 5.43 4.81
C PRO A 295 -33.69 6.16 3.86
N ILE A 296 -32.55 5.52 3.58
CA ILE A 296 -31.55 5.96 2.59
C ILE A 296 -32.16 5.85 1.17
N PRO A 297 -31.99 6.86 0.28
CA PRO A 297 -32.59 6.82 -1.05
C PRO A 297 -32.03 5.71 -1.94
N SER A 298 -32.92 5.05 -2.66
CA SER A 298 -32.64 4.10 -3.74
C SER A 298 -32.11 4.77 -5.00
N ASP A 299 -31.13 4.12 -5.63
CA ASP A 299 -30.69 4.18 -7.02
C ASP A 299 -30.47 5.55 -7.72
N SER A 300 -29.22 5.76 -8.16
CA SER A 300 -28.90 6.57 -9.33
C SER A 300 -28.06 5.73 -10.32
N PRO A 301 -28.51 5.57 -11.58
CA PRO A 301 -27.86 4.71 -12.56
C PRO A 301 -26.66 5.42 -13.21
N GLY A 302 -25.51 4.75 -13.22
CA GLY A 302 -24.38 5.10 -14.08
C GLY A 302 -23.38 6.11 -13.48
N ALA A 303 -22.53 5.68 -12.55
CA ALA A 303 -21.26 6.36 -12.31
C ALA A 303 -20.32 6.12 -13.50
N ALA A 304 -20.16 7.14 -14.35
CA ALA A 304 -19.19 7.13 -15.43
C ALA A 304 -17.77 6.92 -14.87
N MET A 305 -17.08 5.93 -15.41
CA MET A 305 -15.70 5.57 -15.06
C MET A 305 -14.76 6.79 -15.16
N SER A 306 -13.89 6.93 -14.15
CA SER A 306 -12.70 7.78 -14.23
C SER A 306 -11.94 7.56 -15.55
N PRO A 307 -11.48 8.61 -16.26
CA PRO A 307 -10.77 8.49 -17.53
C PRO A 307 -9.41 7.78 -17.46
N PHE A 308 -8.93 7.43 -16.26
CA PHE A 308 -7.64 6.74 -16.07
C PHE A 308 -7.69 5.22 -16.17
N ASN A 309 -8.86 4.61 -16.42
CA ASN A 309 -8.96 3.16 -16.62
C ASN A 309 -8.62 2.69 -18.06
N LYS A 310 -7.80 3.46 -18.79
CA LYS A 310 -7.44 3.17 -20.19
C LYS A 310 -6.08 2.48 -20.39
N TYR A 311 -5.35 2.12 -19.34
CA TYR A 311 -4.08 1.38 -19.47
C TYR A 311 -4.13 0.03 -18.73
N ARG A 312 -4.20 -1.02 -19.55
CA ARG A 312 -4.32 -2.45 -19.25
C ARG A 312 -3.35 -2.94 -18.16
N GLY A 313 -3.87 -3.62 -17.12
CA GLY A 313 -3.07 -4.50 -16.25
C GLY A 313 -3.62 -4.75 -14.85
N SER A 314 -4.01 -3.73 -14.09
CA SER A 314 -4.45 -3.86 -12.69
C SER A 314 -5.94 -4.19 -12.56
N ILE A 315 -6.31 -4.99 -11.56
CA ILE A 315 -7.73 -5.18 -11.18
C ILE A 315 -8.11 -3.95 -10.33
N ALA A 316 -9.26 -3.33 -10.60
CA ALA A 316 -9.75 -2.26 -9.74
C ALA A 316 -10.03 -2.82 -8.33
N TRP A 317 -9.57 -2.12 -7.30
CA TRP A 317 -9.66 -2.53 -5.90
C TRP A 317 -10.23 -1.41 -5.05
N THR A 318 -10.79 -1.76 -3.89
CA THR A 318 -11.18 -0.81 -2.84
C THR A 318 -10.27 -0.99 -1.64
N GLU A 319 -9.93 0.09 -0.95
CA GLU A 319 -9.10 0.01 0.25
C GLU A 319 -9.78 -0.83 1.33
N GLY A 320 -8.99 -1.59 2.09
CA GLY A 320 -9.46 -2.28 3.29
C GLY A 320 -9.66 -1.32 4.45
N PHE A 321 -10.57 -1.66 5.36
CA PHE A 321 -10.92 -0.87 6.55
C PHE A 321 -9.91 -1.02 7.71
N GLU A 322 -8.81 -1.77 7.54
CA GLU A 322 -7.77 -2.01 8.54
C GLU A 322 -7.28 -0.72 9.24
N GLN A 323 -7.27 0.42 8.55
CA GLN A 323 -6.79 1.69 9.11
C GLN A 323 -7.80 2.40 10.02
N ASN A 324 -9.05 1.96 9.99
CA ASN A 324 -10.17 2.54 10.74
C ASN A 324 -10.69 1.61 11.85
N LEU A 325 -9.89 0.60 12.26
CA LEU A 325 -10.26 -0.36 13.31
C LEU A 325 -10.67 0.30 14.64
N HIS A 326 -10.13 1.49 14.95
CA HIS A 326 -10.43 2.25 16.16
C HIS A 326 -11.86 2.82 16.20
N ILE A 327 -12.59 2.78 15.08
CA ILE A 327 -13.97 3.27 14.94
C ILE A 327 -14.99 2.14 15.15
N LEU A 328 -14.54 0.88 15.22
CA LEU A 328 -15.43 -0.27 15.31
C LEU A 328 -15.90 -0.51 16.75
N ALA A 329 -17.19 -0.28 16.97
CA ALA A 329 -17.86 -0.61 18.21
C ALA A 329 -17.89 -2.13 18.42
N LYS A 330 -17.60 -2.55 19.65
CA LYS A 330 -17.78 -3.94 20.07
C LYS A 330 -19.26 -4.32 19.97
N ASP A 331 -19.55 -5.58 19.62
CA ASP A 331 -20.90 -6.16 19.62
C ASP A 331 -21.88 -5.46 18.65
N GLN A 332 -21.38 -4.92 17.53
CA GLN A 332 -22.17 -4.19 16.52
C GLN A 332 -23.14 -5.09 15.70
N TYR A 333 -22.85 -6.38 15.56
CA TYR A 333 -23.59 -7.32 14.69
C TYR A 333 -24.00 -8.62 15.42
N PRO A 334 -24.71 -8.58 16.55
CA PRO A 334 -24.98 -9.73 17.41
C PRO A 334 -25.87 -10.81 16.77
N GLU A 335 -26.72 -10.41 15.81
CA GLU A 335 -27.65 -11.30 15.11
C GLU A 335 -27.05 -11.99 13.89
N ARG A 336 -25.80 -11.65 13.50
CA ARG A 336 -25.17 -12.22 12.31
C ARG A 336 -24.39 -13.49 12.64
N ALA A 337 -24.49 -14.47 11.75
CA ALA A 337 -23.69 -15.68 11.80
C ALA A 337 -22.80 -15.81 10.55
N MET A 338 -21.62 -16.38 10.74
CA MET A 338 -20.65 -16.59 9.67
C MET A 338 -19.93 -17.93 9.78
N GLY A 339 -19.61 -18.53 8.63
CA GLY A 339 -18.82 -19.74 8.52
C GLY A 339 -17.43 -19.47 7.97
N VAL A 340 -16.40 -20.13 8.49
CA VAL A 340 -15.05 -20.13 7.93
C VAL A 340 -14.61 -21.55 7.62
N PHE A 341 -14.00 -21.73 6.45
CA PHE A 341 -13.47 -23.02 6.03
C PHE A 341 -12.19 -22.89 5.21
N THR A 342 -11.33 -23.88 5.34
CA THR A 342 -10.12 -24.03 4.52
C THR A 342 -10.34 -25.11 3.48
N SER A 343 -10.01 -24.83 2.22
CA SER A 343 -10.25 -25.74 1.11
C SER A 343 -9.11 -25.73 0.10
N GLY A 344 -8.76 -26.90 -0.42
CA GLY A 344 -7.64 -27.08 -1.34
C GLY A 344 -6.39 -27.57 -0.64
N GLY A 345 -5.23 -27.34 -1.24
CA GLY A 345 -3.97 -27.67 -0.57
C GLY A 345 -3.72 -26.69 0.57
N ASP A 346 -3.29 -27.20 1.73
CA ASP A 346 -2.96 -26.39 2.89
C ASP A 346 -1.74 -25.50 2.65
N ALA A 347 -1.69 -24.38 3.38
CA ALA A 347 -0.61 -23.41 3.34
C ALA A 347 -0.39 -22.85 4.75
N GLN A 348 0.87 -22.65 5.12
CA GLN A 348 1.22 -22.09 6.42
C GLN A 348 0.69 -20.65 6.50
N GLY A 349 -0.05 -20.33 7.56
CA GLY A 349 -0.70 -19.03 7.71
C GLY A 349 -2.24 -19.09 7.62
N MET A 350 -2.79 -20.23 7.18
CA MET A 350 -4.24 -20.48 7.24
C MET A 350 -4.77 -20.40 8.68
N ASN A 351 -4.07 -20.96 9.67
CA ASN A 351 -4.47 -20.87 11.08
C ASN A 351 -4.49 -19.43 11.62
N PRO A 352 -3.46 -18.58 11.39
CA PRO A 352 -3.55 -17.14 11.65
C PRO A 352 -4.79 -16.45 11.05
N ALA A 353 -5.14 -16.77 9.80
CA ALA A 353 -6.34 -16.23 9.16
C ALA A 353 -7.63 -16.70 9.84
N VAL A 354 -7.77 -18.01 10.08
CA VAL A 354 -8.91 -18.59 10.82
C VAL A 354 -9.05 -17.95 12.20
N ARG A 355 -7.92 -17.81 12.92
CA ARG A 355 -7.88 -17.14 14.22
C ARG A 355 -8.42 -15.72 14.13
N ALA A 356 -7.92 -14.92 13.18
CA ALA A 356 -8.35 -13.53 13.03
C ALA A 356 -9.84 -13.42 12.71
N ILE A 357 -10.36 -14.27 11.82
CA ILE A 357 -11.79 -14.31 11.47
C ILE A 357 -12.65 -14.62 12.70
N VAL A 358 -12.27 -15.63 13.48
CA VAL A 358 -13.01 -15.99 14.71
C VAL A 358 -12.95 -14.87 15.74
N ARG A 359 -11.77 -14.32 16.03
CA ARG A 359 -11.61 -13.26 17.04
C ARG A 359 -12.36 -12.00 16.64
N MET A 360 -12.25 -11.59 15.38
CA MET A 360 -12.88 -10.38 14.87
C MET A 360 -14.39 -10.54 14.75
N GLY A 361 -14.87 -11.70 14.28
CA GLY A 361 -16.30 -12.00 14.27
C GLY A 361 -16.91 -11.95 15.68
N ILE A 362 -16.26 -12.58 16.67
CA ILE A 362 -16.72 -12.54 18.07
C ILE A 362 -16.64 -11.11 18.64
N TYR A 363 -15.58 -10.34 18.33
CA TYR A 363 -15.46 -8.95 18.77
C TYR A 363 -16.62 -8.08 18.29
N LEU A 364 -17.09 -8.32 17.07
CA LEU A 364 -18.25 -7.64 16.49
C LEU A 364 -19.60 -8.25 16.94
N GLY A 365 -19.60 -9.23 17.84
CA GLY A 365 -20.80 -9.88 18.36
C GLY A 365 -21.34 -11.04 17.50
N CYS A 366 -20.74 -11.33 16.35
CA CYS A 366 -21.22 -12.38 15.44
C CYS A 366 -21.05 -13.79 16.04
N LYS A 367 -21.94 -14.71 15.65
CA LYS A 367 -21.72 -16.15 15.83
C LYS A 367 -20.81 -16.68 14.73
N VAL A 368 -19.63 -17.17 15.08
CA VAL A 368 -18.67 -17.73 14.10
C VAL A 368 -18.70 -19.26 14.17
N TYR A 369 -18.69 -19.91 13.01
CA TYR A 369 -18.68 -21.37 12.87
C TYR A 369 -17.46 -21.83 12.07
N PHE A 370 -16.77 -22.84 12.58
CA PHE A 370 -15.86 -23.65 11.78
C PHE A 370 -16.67 -24.59 10.89
N ILE A 371 -16.24 -24.72 9.65
CA ILE A 371 -16.69 -25.81 8.79
C ILE A 371 -15.47 -26.66 8.48
N HIS A 372 -15.48 -27.87 9.04
CA HIS A 372 -14.36 -28.80 8.98
C HIS A 372 -14.22 -29.43 7.60
N GLU A 373 -13.01 -29.83 7.21
CA GLU A 373 -12.75 -30.53 5.95
C GLU A 373 -13.21 -29.77 4.68
N GLY A 374 -13.24 -28.44 4.76
CA GLY A 374 -13.58 -27.57 3.64
C GLY A 374 -14.98 -27.78 3.08
N TYR A 375 -15.08 -27.96 1.76
CA TYR A 375 -16.37 -28.23 1.11
C TYR A 375 -17.01 -29.55 1.55
N GLN A 376 -16.21 -30.51 2.02
CA GLN A 376 -16.76 -31.78 2.47
C GLN A 376 -17.62 -31.57 3.72
N GLY A 377 -17.14 -30.81 4.72
CA GLY A 377 -17.95 -30.52 5.90
C GLY A 377 -19.16 -29.63 5.63
N LEU A 378 -19.09 -28.77 4.61
CA LEU A 378 -20.27 -28.06 4.11
C LEU A 378 -21.35 -29.05 3.65
N VAL A 379 -20.97 -30.07 2.88
CA VAL A 379 -21.88 -31.09 2.34
C VAL A 379 -22.37 -32.05 3.43
N ASP A 380 -21.49 -32.47 4.34
CA ASP A 380 -21.79 -33.42 5.41
C ASP A 380 -22.71 -32.80 6.48
N GLY A 381 -22.52 -31.51 6.79
CA GLY A 381 -23.28 -30.82 7.81
C GLY A 381 -23.07 -31.38 9.22
N GLY A 382 -24.07 -31.21 10.08
CA GLY A 382 -24.07 -31.75 11.45
C GLY A 382 -22.80 -31.38 12.23
N ASN A 383 -22.09 -32.39 12.72
CA ASN A 383 -20.86 -32.21 13.52
C ASN A 383 -19.67 -31.62 12.74
N SER A 384 -19.77 -31.47 11.41
CA SER A 384 -18.73 -30.81 10.62
C SER A 384 -18.86 -29.28 10.67
N ILE A 385 -20.02 -28.74 11.10
CA ILE A 385 -20.23 -27.30 11.30
C ILE A 385 -20.32 -27.03 12.80
N ARG A 386 -19.31 -26.37 13.38
CA ARG A 386 -19.21 -26.18 14.84
C ARG A 386 -19.03 -24.72 15.19
N GLN A 387 -19.79 -24.24 16.17
CA GLN A 387 -19.60 -22.88 16.65
C GLN A 387 -18.21 -22.73 17.28
N ALA A 388 -17.46 -21.74 16.82
CA ALA A 388 -16.16 -21.37 17.35
C ALA A 388 -16.32 -20.51 18.60
N THR A 389 -15.34 -20.58 19.48
CA THR A 389 -15.25 -19.74 20.69
C THR A 389 -13.94 -18.98 20.68
N TRP A 390 -13.82 -17.98 21.56
CA TRP A 390 -12.55 -17.28 21.77
C TRP A 390 -11.42 -18.25 22.12
N ALA A 391 -11.72 -19.29 22.91
CA ALA A 391 -10.75 -20.29 23.33
C ALA A 391 -10.33 -21.23 22.18
N SER A 392 -11.24 -21.58 21.26
CA SER A 392 -10.99 -22.59 20.21
C SER A 392 -9.95 -22.19 19.15
N VAL A 393 -9.52 -20.93 19.14
CA VAL A 393 -8.43 -20.42 18.27
C VAL A 393 -7.26 -19.87 19.09
N SER A 394 -7.06 -20.36 20.31
CA SER A 394 -5.90 -20.01 21.15
C SER A 394 -4.76 -20.97 20.87
N GLY A 395 -3.52 -20.46 20.79
CA GLY A 395 -2.34 -21.28 20.56
C GLY A 395 -2.13 -21.76 19.12
N ILE A 396 -3.00 -21.41 18.17
CA ILE A 396 -2.92 -21.90 16.77
C ILE A 396 -2.12 -20.99 15.83
N LEU A 397 -1.54 -19.89 16.34
CA LEU A 397 -0.93 -18.86 15.48
C LEU A 397 0.36 -19.36 14.80
N ASP A 398 1.07 -20.25 15.47
CA ASP A 398 2.33 -20.85 15.05
C ASP A 398 2.18 -22.30 14.56
N ASP A 399 0.96 -22.81 14.50
CA ASP A 399 0.66 -24.12 13.94
C ASP A 399 0.66 -24.06 12.40
N GLY A 400 1.38 -25.00 11.78
CA GLY A 400 1.32 -25.25 10.33
C GLY A 400 -0.03 -25.85 9.89
N GLY A 401 -0.26 -25.89 8.58
CA GLY A 401 -1.47 -26.46 8.00
C GLY A 401 -2.75 -25.73 8.41
N THR A 402 -3.82 -26.48 8.69
CA THR A 402 -5.12 -25.97 9.12
C THR A 402 -5.74 -26.84 10.22
N ILE A 403 -6.12 -26.23 11.34
CA ILE A 403 -6.76 -26.91 12.48
C ILE A 403 -8.20 -27.37 12.18
N ILE A 404 -8.82 -26.82 11.12
CA ILE A 404 -10.16 -27.21 10.70
C ILE A 404 -10.14 -28.19 9.52
N GLY A 405 -8.96 -28.62 9.06
CA GLY A 405 -8.83 -29.59 7.99
C GLY A 405 -9.16 -29.01 6.60
N SER A 406 -8.82 -29.78 5.57
CA SER A 406 -9.11 -29.41 4.18
C SER A 406 -9.23 -30.68 3.36
N ALA A 407 -10.40 -30.89 2.74
CA ALA A 407 -10.64 -32.05 1.90
C ALA A 407 -11.09 -31.65 0.49
N ARG A 408 -10.66 -32.45 -0.50
CA ARG A 408 -11.22 -32.38 -1.85
C ARG A 408 -12.63 -32.96 -1.82
N CYS A 409 -13.63 -32.15 -2.14
CA CYS A 409 -15.02 -32.60 -2.19
C CYS A 409 -15.46 -32.84 -3.64
N LYS A 410 -15.68 -34.11 -4.01
CA LYS A 410 -16.25 -34.46 -5.32
C LYS A 410 -17.74 -34.10 -5.39
N GLU A 411 -18.46 -34.32 -4.30
CA GLU A 411 -19.91 -34.12 -4.24
C GLU A 411 -20.30 -32.65 -4.46
N PHE A 412 -19.50 -31.70 -3.98
CA PHE A 412 -19.74 -30.26 -4.19
C PHE A 412 -19.61 -29.83 -5.66
N ARG A 413 -18.97 -30.65 -6.52
CA ARG A 413 -18.97 -30.43 -7.98
C ARG A 413 -20.33 -30.72 -8.60
N GLU A 414 -21.13 -31.56 -7.94
CA GLU A 414 -22.47 -31.91 -8.37
C GLU A 414 -23.51 -31.03 -7.67
N ARG A 415 -24.59 -30.72 -8.37
CA ARG A 415 -25.68 -29.89 -7.84
C ARG A 415 -26.29 -30.46 -6.53
N PRO A 416 -26.53 -31.78 -6.37
CA PRO A 416 -27.03 -32.34 -5.12
C PRO A 416 -26.11 -32.10 -3.91
N GLY A 417 -24.79 -32.09 -4.10
CA GLY A 417 -23.86 -31.74 -3.03
C GLY A 417 -23.99 -30.28 -2.62
N ARG A 418 -24.09 -29.37 -3.60
CA ARG A 418 -24.32 -27.94 -3.32
C ARG A 418 -25.68 -27.69 -2.66
N LEU A 419 -26.71 -28.43 -3.03
CA LEU A 419 -28.03 -28.37 -2.40
C LEU A 419 -27.96 -28.72 -0.91
N ARG A 420 -27.30 -29.83 -0.55
CA ARG A 420 -27.03 -30.21 0.84
C ARG A 420 -26.23 -29.14 1.58
N ALA A 421 -25.18 -28.60 0.95
CA ALA A 421 -24.36 -27.55 1.55
C ALA A 421 -25.16 -26.27 1.85
N ALA A 422 -26.06 -25.85 0.94
CA ALA A 422 -26.92 -24.70 1.16
C ALA A 422 -27.87 -24.92 2.34
N LYS A 423 -28.51 -26.09 2.40
CA LYS A 423 -29.36 -26.49 3.53
C LYS A 423 -28.59 -26.45 4.86
N ASN A 424 -27.42 -27.06 4.92
CA ASN A 424 -26.62 -27.13 6.15
C ASN A 424 -26.20 -25.74 6.66
N LEU A 425 -25.91 -24.80 5.76
CA LEU A 425 -25.65 -23.41 6.13
C LEU A 425 -26.88 -22.74 6.74
N ILE A 426 -28.06 -22.90 6.11
CA ILE A 426 -29.33 -22.34 6.57
C ILE A 426 -29.75 -22.90 7.93
N ASP A 427 -29.57 -24.21 8.15
CA ASP A 427 -29.87 -24.89 9.40
C ASP A 427 -29.06 -24.30 10.59
N HIS A 428 -27.88 -23.73 10.32
CA HIS A 428 -27.04 -23.05 11.30
C HIS A 428 -27.21 -21.52 11.29
N GLY A 429 -28.11 -20.99 10.45
CA GLY A 429 -28.35 -19.58 10.26
C GLY A 429 -27.21 -18.81 9.59
N ILE A 430 -26.34 -19.50 8.85
CA ILE A 430 -25.15 -18.94 8.21
C ILE A 430 -25.51 -18.51 6.78
N ASN A 431 -25.29 -17.23 6.47
CA ASN A 431 -25.33 -16.69 5.10
C ASN A 431 -24.12 -15.82 4.77
N ASN A 432 -23.11 -15.80 5.63
CA ASN A 432 -21.83 -15.14 5.42
C ASN A 432 -20.72 -16.19 5.51
N ILE A 433 -19.93 -16.37 4.47
CA ILE A 433 -18.86 -17.37 4.46
C ILE A 433 -17.52 -16.77 4.04
N VAL A 434 -16.48 -17.17 4.76
CA VAL A 434 -15.08 -16.92 4.38
C VAL A 434 -14.47 -18.21 3.85
N CYS A 435 -14.07 -18.20 2.58
CA CYS A 435 -13.37 -19.30 1.93
C CYS A 435 -11.87 -19.01 1.94
N ILE A 436 -11.08 -19.84 2.63
CA ILE A 436 -9.62 -19.76 2.63
C ILE A 436 -9.07 -20.87 1.75
N GLY A 437 -8.42 -20.55 0.63
CA GLY A 437 -7.91 -21.57 -0.27
C GLY A 437 -7.28 -21.02 -1.54
N GLY A 438 -6.94 -21.90 -2.47
CA GLY A 438 -6.42 -21.53 -3.78
C GLY A 438 -7.51 -21.19 -4.81
N ASP A 439 -7.10 -20.98 -6.05
CA ASP A 439 -7.97 -20.66 -7.19
C ASP A 439 -9.20 -21.58 -7.30
N GLY A 440 -8.99 -22.91 -7.31
CA GLY A 440 -10.09 -23.86 -7.45
C GLY A 440 -11.16 -23.75 -6.36
N SER A 441 -10.74 -23.43 -5.13
CA SER A 441 -11.67 -23.23 -4.00
C SER A 441 -12.47 -21.95 -4.18
N LEU A 442 -11.81 -20.85 -4.54
CA LEU A 442 -12.46 -19.56 -4.76
C LEU A 442 -13.41 -19.58 -5.97
N THR A 443 -13.05 -20.30 -7.03
CA THR A 443 -13.92 -20.58 -8.18
C THR A 443 -15.17 -21.35 -7.76
N GLY A 444 -15.02 -22.38 -6.92
CA GLY A 444 -16.15 -23.14 -6.37
C GLY A 444 -17.09 -22.30 -5.51
N ALA A 445 -16.54 -21.41 -4.67
CA ALA A 445 -17.32 -20.48 -3.85
C ALA A 445 -18.16 -19.53 -4.72
N ASN A 446 -17.57 -19.00 -5.78
CA ASN A 446 -18.28 -18.14 -6.72
C ASN A 446 -19.42 -18.86 -7.45
N LEU A 447 -19.19 -20.09 -7.94
CA LEU A 447 -20.25 -20.91 -8.54
C LEU A 447 -21.41 -21.11 -7.55
N PHE A 448 -21.08 -21.45 -6.31
CA PHE A 448 -22.07 -21.68 -5.26
C PHE A 448 -22.94 -20.46 -4.99
N ARG A 449 -22.36 -19.25 -4.97
CA ARG A 449 -23.14 -18.02 -4.85
C ARG A 449 -24.04 -17.77 -6.06
N LYS A 450 -23.56 -17.99 -7.28
CA LYS A 450 -24.38 -17.79 -8.50
C LYS A 450 -25.60 -18.70 -8.52
N GLU A 451 -25.44 -19.93 -7.99
CA GLU A 451 -26.53 -20.90 -7.94
C GLU A 451 -27.44 -20.72 -6.71
N TRP A 452 -27.06 -19.89 -5.72
CA TRP A 452 -27.73 -19.78 -4.42
C TRP A 452 -29.24 -19.60 -4.51
N ASP A 453 -29.71 -18.63 -5.30
CA ASP A 453 -31.14 -18.37 -5.49
C ASP A 453 -31.90 -19.59 -6.05
N SER A 454 -31.26 -20.33 -6.95
CA SER A 454 -31.86 -21.54 -7.53
C SER A 454 -31.88 -22.70 -6.54
N LEU A 455 -30.85 -22.82 -5.69
CA LEU A 455 -30.78 -23.84 -4.64
C LEU A 455 -31.83 -23.59 -3.55
N LEU A 456 -32.04 -22.33 -3.17
CA LEU A 456 -33.08 -21.97 -2.19
C LEU A 456 -34.49 -22.32 -2.70
N LYS A 457 -34.79 -22.02 -3.96
CA LYS A 457 -36.09 -22.37 -4.57
C LYS A 457 -36.33 -23.87 -4.53
N GLU A 458 -35.32 -24.64 -4.94
CA GLU A 458 -35.37 -26.10 -4.95
C GLU A 458 -35.58 -26.66 -3.53
N LEU A 459 -34.87 -26.13 -2.52
CA LEU A 459 -35.03 -26.53 -1.11
C LEU A 459 -36.42 -26.20 -0.53
N VAL A 460 -37.05 -25.11 -0.99
CA VAL A 460 -38.44 -24.77 -0.60
C VAL A 460 -39.43 -25.72 -1.28
N GLU A 461 -39.25 -26.00 -2.57
CA GLU A 461 -40.08 -26.92 -3.34
C GLU A 461 -40.04 -28.35 -2.77
N THR A 462 -38.86 -28.81 -2.35
CA THR A 462 -38.67 -30.11 -1.70
C THR A 462 -39.05 -30.11 -0.21
N LYS A 463 -39.48 -28.96 0.34
CA LYS A 463 -39.86 -28.76 1.75
C LYS A 463 -38.74 -29.05 2.75
N GLU A 464 -37.49 -28.94 2.32
CA GLU A 464 -36.32 -29.08 3.20
C GLU A 464 -36.05 -27.81 4.02
N ILE A 465 -36.47 -26.64 3.52
CA ILE A 465 -36.48 -25.38 4.27
C ILE A 465 -37.85 -24.68 4.13
N THR A 466 -38.16 -23.77 5.06
CA THR A 466 -39.37 -22.93 4.98
C THR A 466 -39.14 -21.72 4.07
N GLN A 467 -40.22 -21.16 3.50
CA GLN A 467 -40.16 -19.92 2.73
C GLN A 467 -39.57 -18.75 3.56
N GLU A 468 -39.91 -18.69 4.85
CA GLU A 468 -39.35 -17.69 5.78
C GLU A 468 -37.82 -17.80 5.89
N ASN A 469 -37.28 -19.02 5.99
CA ASN A 469 -35.83 -19.22 6.01
C ASN A 469 -35.19 -18.81 4.67
N ALA A 470 -35.82 -19.16 3.54
CA ALA A 470 -35.33 -18.75 2.22
C ALA A 470 -35.29 -17.22 2.07
N ASP A 471 -36.30 -16.51 2.59
CA ASP A 471 -36.36 -15.05 2.54
C ASP A 471 -35.32 -14.41 3.48
N LYS A 472 -35.15 -14.97 4.69
CA LYS A 472 -34.16 -14.51 5.68
C LYS A 472 -32.72 -14.66 5.18
N TYR A 473 -32.40 -15.79 4.53
CA TYR A 473 -31.05 -16.11 4.04
C TYR A 473 -30.92 -15.99 2.52
N LYS A 474 -31.75 -15.15 1.91
CA LYS A 474 -31.81 -14.94 0.46
C LYS A 474 -30.46 -14.61 -0.17
N ASN A 475 -29.60 -13.90 0.53
CA ASN A 475 -28.29 -13.48 0.03
C ASN A 475 -27.16 -14.26 0.71
N LEU A 476 -26.30 -14.90 -0.09
CA LEU A 476 -25.05 -15.50 0.35
C LEU A 476 -23.88 -14.53 0.13
N ASN A 477 -23.33 -14.02 1.23
CA ASN A 477 -22.14 -13.19 1.22
C ASN A 477 -20.87 -14.06 1.26
N ILE A 478 -19.95 -13.82 0.33
CA ILE A 478 -18.70 -14.57 0.21
C ILE A 478 -17.53 -13.61 0.19
N VAL A 479 -16.55 -13.89 1.05
CA VAL A 479 -15.22 -13.30 0.96
C VAL A 479 -14.18 -14.41 0.82
N GLY A 480 -13.24 -14.23 -0.10
CA GLY A 480 -12.14 -15.14 -0.35
C GLY A 480 -10.83 -14.68 0.27
N LEU A 481 -10.07 -15.61 0.84
CA LEU A 481 -8.66 -15.44 1.19
C LEU A 481 -7.82 -16.44 0.41
N VAL A 482 -6.71 -15.99 -0.17
CA VAL A 482 -5.85 -16.86 -0.96
C VAL A 482 -4.81 -17.54 -0.06
N GLY A 483 -5.08 -18.78 0.30
CA GLY A 483 -4.13 -19.68 0.97
C GLY A 483 -3.47 -20.61 -0.04
N SER A 484 -2.25 -20.28 -0.47
CA SER A 484 -1.49 -21.01 -1.49
C SER A 484 -0.01 -20.73 -1.31
N ILE A 485 0.83 -21.76 -1.42
CA ILE A 485 2.29 -21.61 -1.42
C ILE A 485 2.83 -21.19 -2.79
N ASP A 486 2.02 -21.33 -3.85
CA ASP A 486 2.45 -21.22 -5.24
C ASP A 486 2.50 -19.74 -5.70
N ASN A 487 1.89 -18.82 -4.96
CA ASN A 487 1.65 -17.42 -5.33
C ASN A 487 1.05 -17.28 -6.74
N ASP A 488 0.05 -18.12 -7.05
CA ASP A 488 -0.49 -18.36 -8.38
C ASP A 488 -1.77 -17.57 -8.69
N PHE A 489 -2.33 -16.84 -7.71
CA PHE A 489 -3.59 -16.13 -7.84
C PHE A 489 -3.40 -14.66 -8.24
N CYS A 490 -3.94 -14.28 -9.40
CA CYS A 490 -3.85 -12.92 -9.90
C CYS A 490 -4.71 -11.95 -9.07
N GLY A 491 -4.12 -10.81 -8.67
CA GLY A 491 -4.81 -9.74 -7.93
C GLY A 491 -4.31 -9.53 -6.51
N THR A 492 -3.40 -10.38 -6.03
CA THR A 492 -2.64 -10.18 -4.79
C THR A 492 -1.14 -10.22 -5.09
N ASP A 493 -0.35 -9.40 -4.41
CA ASP A 493 1.11 -9.40 -4.52
C ASP A 493 1.72 -10.66 -3.87
N MET A 494 1.09 -11.13 -2.79
CA MET A 494 1.49 -12.31 -2.02
C MET A 494 0.27 -13.11 -1.59
N THR A 495 0.36 -14.44 -1.67
CA THR A 495 -0.60 -15.38 -1.08
C THR A 495 -0.14 -15.85 0.30
N ILE A 496 -1.11 -16.20 1.15
CA ILE A 496 -0.81 -16.75 2.48
C ILE A 496 -0.11 -18.11 2.30
N GLY A 497 1.13 -18.20 2.77
CA GLY A 497 1.98 -19.38 2.79
C GLY A 497 3.14 -19.36 1.78
N ALA A 498 3.15 -18.42 0.85
CA ALA A 498 4.23 -18.32 -0.14
C ALA A 498 5.59 -18.04 0.51
N ASP A 499 5.63 -17.15 1.51
CA ASP A 499 6.87 -16.80 2.23
C ASP A 499 7.35 -17.95 3.14
N SER A 500 6.42 -18.64 3.81
CA SER A 500 6.73 -19.80 4.64
C SER A 500 7.28 -20.96 3.80
N ALA A 501 6.70 -21.23 2.64
CA ALA A 501 7.22 -22.22 1.72
C ALA A 501 8.61 -21.84 1.20
N LEU A 502 8.83 -20.56 0.89
CA LEU A 502 10.16 -20.07 0.50
C LEU A 502 11.19 -20.30 1.61
N HIS A 503 10.86 -20.08 2.88
CA HIS A 503 11.75 -20.42 3.99
C HIS A 503 12.14 -21.91 3.99
N ARG A 504 11.18 -22.83 3.75
CA ARG A 504 11.48 -24.27 3.68
C ARG A 504 12.41 -24.61 2.52
N VAL A 505 12.21 -23.97 1.36
CA VAL A 505 13.06 -24.15 0.18
C VAL A 505 14.47 -23.63 0.45
N MET A 506 14.60 -22.43 1.00
CA MET A 506 15.88 -21.81 1.33
C MET A 506 16.67 -22.62 2.36
N GLU A 507 16.03 -23.05 3.46
CA GLU A 507 16.68 -23.90 4.46
C GLU A 507 17.22 -25.20 3.86
N ALA A 508 16.46 -25.83 2.96
CA ALA A 508 16.91 -27.05 2.30
C ALA A 508 18.10 -26.79 1.36
N ILE A 509 18.07 -25.70 0.60
CA ILE A 509 19.18 -25.29 -0.27
C ILE A 509 20.43 -24.99 0.56
N ASP A 510 20.31 -24.24 1.66
CA ASP A 510 21.42 -23.90 2.54
C ASP A 510 22.05 -25.14 3.17
N CYS A 511 21.22 -26.09 3.64
CA CYS A 511 21.68 -27.37 4.16
C CYS A 511 22.48 -28.15 3.11
N ILE A 512 22.01 -28.18 1.87
CA ILE A 512 22.65 -28.90 0.75
C ILE A 512 23.94 -28.22 0.30
N THR A 513 24.01 -26.89 0.36
CA THR A 513 25.15 -26.10 -0.12
C THR A 513 26.46 -26.53 0.54
N THR A 514 26.43 -26.84 1.84
CA THR A 514 27.62 -27.29 2.60
C THR A 514 28.19 -28.62 2.09
N THR A 515 27.34 -29.62 1.82
CA THR A 515 27.75 -30.92 1.27
C THR A 515 28.13 -30.82 -0.21
N ALA A 516 27.44 -29.96 -0.96
CA ALA A 516 27.73 -29.71 -2.37
C ALA A 516 29.12 -29.10 -2.57
N SER A 517 29.49 -28.10 -1.77
CA SER A 517 30.80 -27.45 -1.82
C SER A 517 31.96 -28.39 -1.47
N SER A 518 31.73 -29.29 -0.51
CA SER A 518 32.73 -30.24 -0.03
C SER A 518 33.16 -31.22 -1.12
N HIS A 519 32.19 -31.76 -1.86
CA HIS A 519 32.43 -32.77 -2.92
C HIS A 519 32.43 -32.20 -4.34
N GLN A 520 32.33 -30.89 -4.47
CA GLN A 520 32.16 -30.19 -5.73
C GLN A 520 31.03 -30.76 -6.62
N ARG A 521 29.83 -30.86 -6.05
CA ARG A 521 28.66 -31.47 -6.72
C ARG A 521 27.78 -30.43 -7.40
N CYS A 522 27.02 -30.90 -8.39
CA CYS A 522 25.88 -30.18 -8.93
C CYS A 522 24.59 -30.72 -8.29
N PHE A 523 23.70 -29.83 -7.86
CA PHE A 523 22.39 -30.19 -7.32
C PHE A 523 21.27 -29.61 -8.16
N VAL A 524 20.31 -30.47 -8.52
CA VAL A 524 19.04 -30.09 -9.12
C VAL A 524 17.97 -30.14 -8.03
N MET A 525 17.45 -28.98 -7.67
CA MET A 525 16.47 -28.76 -6.62
C MET A 525 15.08 -28.60 -7.23
N GLU A 526 14.22 -29.61 -7.07
CA GLU A 526 12.84 -29.56 -7.56
C GLU A 526 11.91 -28.95 -6.50
N VAL A 527 11.25 -27.85 -6.88
CA VAL A 527 10.44 -26.97 -6.03
C VAL A 527 8.99 -26.99 -6.52
N MET A 528 8.04 -26.89 -5.59
CA MET A 528 6.60 -26.85 -5.91
C MET A 528 6.22 -25.55 -6.63
N GLY A 529 5.01 -25.51 -7.17
CA GLY A 529 4.48 -24.33 -7.86
C GLY A 529 3.39 -24.66 -8.88
N ARG A 530 3.17 -25.95 -9.19
CA ARG A 530 2.27 -26.51 -10.20
C ARG A 530 2.42 -25.89 -11.58
N HIS A 531 1.78 -24.75 -11.81
CA HIS A 531 1.82 -23.99 -13.06
C HIS A 531 2.34 -22.56 -12.84
N CYS A 532 2.96 -22.30 -11.69
CA CYS A 532 3.53 -21.04 -11.28
C CYS A 532 5.01 -21.22 -10.94
N GLY A 533 5.87 -20.42 -11.55
CA GLY A 533 7.32 -20.42 -11.30
C GLY A 533 7.75 -19.51 -10.15
N TYR A 534 6.82 -18.84 -9.45
CA TYR A 534 7.17 -17.81 -8.46
C TYR A 534 8.12 -18.33 -7.39
N LEU A 535 7.79 -19.47 -6.77
CA LEU A 535 8.59 -20.06 -5.69
C LEU A 535 10.00 -20.44 -6.17
N ALA A 536 10.10 -21.06 -7.35
CA ALA A 536 11.37 -21.41 -7.97
C ALA A 536 12.21 -20.16 -8.33
N LEU A 537 11.58 -19.11 -8.87
CA LEU A 537 12.26 -17.87 -9.26
C LEU A 537 12.82 -17.13 -8.04
N VAL A 538 12.02 -16.97 -6.98
CA VAL A 538 12.46 -16.26 -5.77
C VAL A 538 13.49 -17.09 -5.01
N ALA A 539 13.33 -18.42 -4.94
CA ALA A 539 14.36 -19.29 -4.38
C ALA A 539 15.68 -19.21 -5.16
N ALA A 540 15.63 -19.20 -6.49
CA ALA A 540 16.82 -19.03 -7.33
C ALA A 540 17.52 -17.69 -7.10
N LEU A 541 16.75 -16.62 -6.94
CA LEU A 541 17.27 -15.29 -6.63
C LEU A 541 17.90 -15.22 -5.23
N GLY A 542 17.26 -15.84 -4.23
CA GLY A 542 17.73 -15.86 -2.85
C GLY A 542 18.93 -16.76 -2.60
N SER A 543 19.14 -17.79 -3.42
CA SER A 543 20.21 -18.78 -3.26
C SER A 543 21.37 -18.64 -4.25
N ASP A 544 21.38 -17.59 -5.08
CA ASP A 544 22.37 -17.40 -6.15
C ASP A 544 22.47 -18.62 -7.08
N ALA A 545 21.32 -19.18 -7.46
CA ALA A 545 21.29 -20.38 -8.30
C ALA A 545 21.90 -20.12 -9.69
N ASP A 546 22.65 -21.10 -10.20
CA ASP A 546 23.30 -21.01 -11.51
C ASP A 546 22.28 -21.06 -12.65
N TRP A 547 21.18 -21.79 -12.46
CA TRP A 547 20.12 -21.88 -13.45
C TRP A 547 18.76 -22.07 -12.79
N VAL A 548 17.71 -21.55 -13.44
CA VAL A 548 16.32 -21.74 -13.01
C VAL A 548 15.43 -22.14 -14.18
N PHE A 549 14.54 -23.10 -13.96
CA PHE A 549 13.53 -23.51 -14.94
C PHE A 549 12.15 -23.08 -14.48
N LEU A 550 11.46 -22.28 -15.29
CA LEU A 550 10.17 -21.67 -14.98
C LEU A 550 9.16 -21.94 -16.11
N PRO A 551 7.89 -22.29 -15.81
CA PRO A 551 6.87 -22.44 -16.83
C PRO A 551 6.53 -21.13 -17.56
N GLU A 552 6.62 -19.98 -16.88
CA GLU A 552 6.33 -18.67 -17.49
C GLU A 552 7.48 -18.13 -18.35
N SER A 553 8.69 -18.67 -18.18
CA SER A 553 9.85 -18.30 -18.99
C SER A 553 10.63 -19.55 -19.40
N PRO A 554 10.06 -20.38 -20.30
CA PRO A 554 10.73 -21.57 -20.77
C PRO A 554 12.07 -21.24 -21.42
N PRO A 555 13.06 -22.12 -21.28
CA PRO A 555 14.33 -21.94 -21.95
C PRO A 555 14.16 -22.05 -23.47
N GLY A 556 14.93 -21.26 -24.23
CA GLY A 556 14.91 -21.29 -25.69
C GLY A 556 15.63 -22.52 -26.26
N PRO A 557 15.56 -22.74 -27.60
CA PRO A 557 16.29 -23.83 -28.25
C PRO A 557 17.80 -23.77 -27.96
N GLY A 558 18.41 -24.92 -27.71
CA GLY A 558 19.84 -25.04 -27.39
C GLY A 558 20.19 -24.63 -25.96
N TRP A 559 19.21 -24.66 -25.04
CA TRP A 559 19.44 -24.37 -23.63
C TRP A 559 20.34 -25.41 -22.97
N GLU A 560 20.37 -26.63 -23.50
CA GLU A 560 21.22 -27.71 -23.02
C GLU A 560 22.70 -27.35 -23.16
N GLU A 561 23.08 -26.80 -24.32
CA GLU A 561 24.43 -26.29 -24.57
C GLU A 561 24.74 -25.07 -23.70
N GLN A 562 23.80 -24.14 -23.58
CA GLN A 562 23.97 -22.92 -22.77
C GLN A 562 24.15 -23.24 -21.28
N LEU A 563 23.34 -24.14 -20.75
CA LEU A 563 23.46 -24.63 -19.38
C LEU A 563 24.84 -25.28 -19.18
N CYS A 564 25.22 -26.20 -20.05
CA CYS A 564 26.50 -26.90 -19.92
C CYS A 564 27.70 -25.92 -20.00
N ALA A 565 27.66 -24.95 -20.91
CA ALA A 565 28.69 -23.93 -21.04
C ALA A 565 28.79 -23.07 -19.78
N LYS A 566 27.65 -22.66 -19.21
CA LYS A 566 27.61 -21.87 -17.97
C LYS A 566 28.17 -22.65 -16.78
N LEU A 567 27.73 -23.89 -16.57
CA LEU A 567 28.21 -24.73 -15.47
C LEU A 567 29.71 -25.04 -15.57
N LYS A 568 30.22 -25.19 -16.80
CA LYS A 568 31.66 -25.36 -17.04
C LYS A 568 32.44 -24.08 -16.70
N SER A 569 31.99 -22.94 -17.22
CA SER A 569 32.62 -21.62 -16.98
C SER A 569 32.68 -21.28 -15.48
N THR A 570 31.56 -21.45 -14.77
CA THR A 570 31.49 -21.18 -13.31
C THR A 570 32.49 -22.02 -12.52
N ARG A 571 32.69 -23.28 -12.91
CA ARG A 571 33.66 -24.17 -12.27
C ARG A 571 35.11 -23.81 -12.61
N GLU A 572 35.37 -23.37 -13.84
CA GLU A 572 36.69 -22.85 -14.25
C GLU A 572 37.04 -21.54 -13.51
N MET A 573 36.04 -20.73 -13.16
CA MET A 573 36.20 -19.54 -12.30
C MET A 573 36.40 -19.88 -10.81
N GLY A 574 36.43 -21.16 -10.44
CA GLY A 574 36.70 -21.61 -9.07
C GLY A 574 35.47 -21.86 -8.22
N GLN A 575 34.25 -21.73 -8.77
CA GLN A 575 33.03 -22.09 -8.05
C GLN A 575 33.01 -23.61 -7.81
N ARG A 576 32.90 -23.99 -6.53
CA ARG A 576 33.01 -25.40 -6.14
C ARG A 576 31.73 -26.17 -6.37
N LEU A 577 30.58 -25.52 -6.29
CA LEU A 577 29.26 -26.16 -6.37
C LEU A 577 28.40 -25.52 -7.44
N ASN A 578 27.42 -26.27 -7.94
CA ASN A 578 26.39 -25.71 -8.79
C ASN A 578 25.00 -26.03 -8.28
N ILE A 579 24.10 -25.04 -8.29
CA ILE A 579 22.70 -25.18 -7.87
C ILE A 579 21.80 -24.82 -9.04
N ILE A 580 20.89 -25.73 -9.35
CA ILE A 580 19.86 -25.56 -10.36
C ILE A 580 18.52 -25.68 -9.67
N VAL A 581 17.68 -24.65 -9.78
CA VAL A 581 16.32 -24.68 -9.23
C VAL A 581 15.33 -24.98 -10.35
N LEU A 582 14.48 -25.98 -10.15
CA LEU A 582 13.52 -26.44 -11.16
C LEU A 582 12.12 -26.40 -10.56
N ALA A 583 11.22 -25.61 -11.15
CA ALA A 583 9.80 -25.68 -10.81
C ALA A 583 9.21 -27.02 -11.28
N GLU A 584 8.35 -27.66 -10.47
CA GLU A 584 7.69 -28.94 -10.83
C GLU A 584 6.90 -28.86 -12.16
N GLY A 585 6.44 -27.65 -12.53
CA GLY A 585 5.76 -27.36 -13.79
C GLY A 585 6.67 -26.94 -14.94
N ALA A 586 7.99 -27.09 -14.83
CA ALA A 586 8.93 -26.63 -15.85
C ALA A 586 8.66 -27.27 -17.21
N ILE A 587 8.66 -26.44 -18.25
CA ILE A 587 8.45 -26.83 -19.65
C ILE A 587 9.50 -26.16 -20.54
N ASP A 588 9.73 -26.73 -21.72
CA ASP A 588 10.49 -26.09 -22.81
C ASP A 588 9.61 -25.15 -23.65
N SER A 589 10.20 -24.49 -24.64
CA SER A 589 9.47 -23.58 -25.55
C SER A 589 8.37 -24.28 -26.37
N GLU A 590 8.43 -25.60 -26.51
CA GLU A 590 7.41 -26.40 -27.19
C GLU A 590 6.29 -26.88 -26.25
N GLY A 591 6.42 -26.64 -24.94
CA GLY A 591 5.48 -27.07 -23.92
C GLY A 591 5.74 -28.50 -23.41
N LYS A 592 6.88 -29.10 -23.76
CA LYS A 592 7.27 -30.42 -23.25
C LYS A 592 7.82 -30.28 -21.82
N PRO A 593 7.42 -31.14 -20.87
CA PRO A 593 7.95 -31.10 -19.51
C PRO A 593 9.47 -31.30 -19.47
N ILE A 594 10.15 -30.47 -18.67
CA ILE A 594 11.56 -30.62 -18.31
C ILE A 594 11.63 -31.21 -16.91
N THR A 595 12.12 -32.44 -16.79
CA THR A 595 12.21 -33.13 -15.50
C THR A 595 13.58 -32.95 -14.85
N SER A 596 13.62 -32.97 -13.51
CA SER A 596 14.86 -32.92 -12.73
C SER A 596 15.84 -34.04 -13.10
N GLU A 597 15.32 -35.22 -13.40
CA GLU A 597 16.10 -36.38 -13.85
C GLU A 597 16.71 -36.15 -15.24
N ALA A 598 15.97 -35.59 -16.20
CA ALA A 598 16.52 -35.26 -17.52
C ALA A 598 17.67 -34.24 -17.44
N VAL A 599 17.55 -33.24 -16.55
CA VAL A 599 18.62 -32.27 -16.29
C VAL A 599 19.84 -32.96 -15.65
N ARG A 600 19.63 -33.88 -14.70
CA ARG A 600 20.71 -34.67 -14.08
C ARG A 600 21.47 -35.49 -15.12
N GLU A 601 20.75 -36.23 -15.97
CA GLU A 601 21.35 -37.06 -17.02
C GLU A 601 22.14 -36.20 -18.02
N LEU A 602 21.59 -35.06 -18.43
CA LEU A 602 22.26 -34.12 -19.34
C LEU A 602 23.62 -33.69 -18.79
N ILE A 603 23.66 -33.22 -17.55
CA ILE A 603 24.88 -32.72 -16.89
C ILE A 603 25.87 -33.86 -16.67
N THR A 604 25.40 -35.01 -16.18
CA THR A 604 26.24 -36.18 -15.93
C THR A 604 26.85 -36.72 -17.23
N ASN A 605 26.11 -36.73 -18.33
CA ASN A 605 26.58 -37.25 -19.60
C ASN A 605 27.56 -36.31 -20.30
N ARG A 606 27.25 -35.01 -20.34
CA ARG A 606 28.04 -34.01 -21.09
C ARG A 606 29.21 -33.45 -20.30
N LEU A 607 29.04 -33.16 -19.01
CA LEU A 607 30.07 -32.51 -18.18
C LEU A 607 30.79 -33.48 -17.23
N LYS A 608 30.25 -34.68 -17.01
CA LYS A 608 30.77 -35.67 -16.04
C LYS A 608 30.81 -35.16 -14.60
N PHE A 609 29.99 -34.16 -14.26
CA PHE A 609 29.87 -33.68 -12.87
C PHE A 609 29.06 -34.69 -12.04
N ASP A 610 29.47 -34.94 -10.79
CA ASP A 610 28.67 -35.69 -9.82
C ASP A 610 27.41 -34.88 -9.49
N THR A 611 26.28 -35.29 -10.07
CA THR A 611 25.02 -34.54 -10.06
C THR A 611 23.95 -35.28 -9.28
N ARG A 612 23.26 -34.58 -8.38
CA ARG A 612 22.22 -35.14 -7.51
C ARG A 612 20.92 -34.38 -7.68
N VAL A 613 19.81 -35.09 -7.54
CA VAL A 613 18.46 -34.52 -7.57
C VAL A 613 17.89 -34.58 -6.17
N THR A 614 17.30 -33.47 -5.72
CA THR A 614 16.52 -33.41 -4.49
C THR A 614 15.13 -32.88 -4.82
N ILE A 615 14.13 -33.73 -4.63
CA ILE A 615 12.72 -33.35 -4.75
C ILE A 615 12.23 -33.02 -3.35
N LEU A 616 12.02 -31.73 -3.07
CA LEU A 616 11.64 -31.28 -1.72
C LEU A 616 10.23 -31.76 -1.33
N GLY A 617 9.33 -31.82 -2.31
CA GLY A 617 7.95 -32.26 -2.11
C GLY A 617 7.23 -31.48 -1.01
N HIS A 618 6.47 -32.20 -0.18
CA HIS A 618 5.53 -31.61 0.78
C HIS A 618 6.18 -30.94 1.99
N VAL A 619 7.50 -31.04 2.18
CA VAL A 619 8.20 -30.25 3.21
C VAL A 619 7.92 -28.75 3.04
N GLN A 620 7.71 -28.32 1.79
CA GLN A 620 7.38 -26.93 1.44
C GLN A 620 6.02 -26.46 1.97
N ARG A 621 5.09 -27.37 2.29
CA ARG A 621 3.77 -27.06 2.90
C ARG A 621 3.78 -27.18 4.43
N GLY A 622 4.79 -27.87 4.98
CA GLY A 622 4.92 -28.13 6.40
C GLY A 622 5.69 -27.05 7.16
N GLY A 623 5.82 -27.25 8.47
CA GLY A 623 6.49 -26.31 9.38
C GLY A 623 5.59 -25.17 9.85
N CYS A 624 6.13 -24.35 10.75
CA CYS A 624 5.42 -23.19 11.29
C CYS A 624 5.32 -22.06 10.25
N PRO A 625 4.24 -21.26 10.26
CA PRO A 625 4.16 -20.07 9.44
C PRO A 625 5.25 -19.07 9.83
N SER A 626 5.83 -18.42 8.83
CA SER A 626 6.78 -17.32 9.00
C SER A 626 6.11 -16.11 9.66
N ALA A 627 6.91 -15.18 10.18
CA ALA A 627 6.37 -13.94 10.74
C ALA A 627 5.52 -13.17 9.71
N PHE A 628 5.94 -13.17 8.45
CA PHE A 628 5.21 -12.54 7.36
C PHE A 628 3.83 -13.17 7.17
N ASP A 629 3.74 -14.51 7.03
CA ASP A 629 2.46 -15.18 6.80
C ASP A 629 1.53 -15.14 8.02
N ARG A 630 2.08 -15.09 9.25
CA ARG A 630 1.27 -14.87 10.47
C ARG A 630 0.60 -13.50 10.44
N VAL A 631 1.36 -12.45 10.14
CA VAL A 631 0.85 -11.07 10.07
C VAL A 631 -0.11 -10.93 8.89
N LEU A 632 0.28 -11.43 7.71
CA LEU A 632 -0.54 -11.38 6.50
C LEU A 632 -1.89 -12.07 6.72
N GLY A 633 -1.89 -13.32 7.19
CA GLY A 633 -3.11 -14.07 7.47
C GLY A 633 -3.99 -13.36 8.52
N THR A 634 -3.37 -12.78 9.55
CA THR A 634 -4.11 -12.03 10.59
C THR A 634 -4.79 -10.77 10.02
N ARG A 635 -4.08 -9.97 9.23
CA ARG A 635 -4.61 -8.75 8.61
C ARG A 635 -5.73 -9.07 7.62
N MET A 636 -5.48 -10.03 6.73
CA MET A 636 -6.47 -10.48 5.74
C MET A 636 -7.71 -11.09 6.39
N GLY A 637 -7.54 -11.91 7.44
CA GLY A 637 -8.66 -12.50 8.16
C GLY A 637 -9.52 -11.48 8.88
N THR A 638 -8.91 -10.44 9.44
CA THR A 638 -9.63 -9.32 10.06
C THR A 638 -10.45 -8.56 9.02
N GLU A 639 -9.82 -8.19 7.91
CA GLU A 639 -10.48 -7.46 6.82
C GLU A 639 -11.60 -8.29 6.17
N ALA A 640 -11.46 -9.61 6.08
CA ALA A 640 -12.50 -10.47 5.53
C ALA A 640 -13.80 -10.41 6.34
N VAL A 641 -13.71 -10.28 7.66
CA VAL A 641 -14.89 -10.09 8.51
C VAL A 641 -15.55 -8.75 8.24
N LEU A 642 -14.75 -7.68 8.13
CA LEU A 642 -15.26 -6.33 7.85
C LEU A 642 -15.97 -6.27 6.49
N ALA A 643 -15.34 -6.85 5.46
CA ALA A 643 -15.94 -6.95 4.14
C ALA A 643 -17.28 -7.72 4.16
N LEU A 644 -17.41 -8.77 4.98
CA LEU A 644 -18.69 -9.48 5.15
C LEU A 644 -19.73 -8.65 5.91
N MET A 645 -19.33 -7.87 6.91
CA MET A 645 -20.26 -7.05 7.68
C MET A 645 -20.80 -5.86 6.87
N GLU A 646 -19.96 -5.27 6.02
CA GLU A 646 -20.34 -4.20 5.09
C GLU A 646 -21.10 -4.70 3.85
N ALA A 647 -21.06 -6.00 3.57
CA ALA A 647 -21.68 -6.56 2.38
C ALA A 647 -23.21 -6.32 2.36
N THR A 648 -23.67 -5.76 1.25
CA THR A 648 -25.09 -5.59 0.90
C THR A 648 -25.54 -6.68 -0.08
N PRO A 649 -26.84 -6.87 -0.31
CA PRO A 649 -27.35 -7.82 -1.30
C PRO A 649 -26.78 -7.61 -2.73
N THR A 650 -26.44 -6.37 -3.07
CA THR A 650 -25.87 -6.00 -4.38
C THR A 650 -24.35 -6.08 -4.42
N SER A 651 -23.68 -6.30 -3.27
CA SER A 651 -22.23 -6.36 -3.17
C SER A 651 -21.71 -7.61 -3.87
N GLN A 652 -20.77 -7.44 -4.80
CA GLN A 652 -20.10 -8.56 -5.46
C GLN A 652 -19.15 -9.30 -4.50
N PRO A 653 -18.87 -10.60 -4.72
CA PRO A 653 -17.84 -11.31 -3.97
C PRO A 653 -16.47 -10.68 -4.17
N VAL A 654 -15.73 -10.57 -3.08
CA VAL A 654 -14.37 -10.03 -3.09
C VAL A 654 -13.37 -11.05 -2.56
N VAL A 655 -12.12 -10.90 -2.99
CA VAL A 655 -10.95 -11.53 -2.38
C VAL A 655 -10.20 -10.45 -1.63
N ILE A 656 -9.74 -10.76 -0.42
CA ILE A 656 -8.83 -9.88 0.30
C ILE A 656 -7.41 -10.16 -0.19
N ALA A 657 -6.75 -9.11 -0.65
CA ALA A 657 -5.45 -9.16 -1.29
C ALA A 657 -4.46 -8.20 -0.62
N LEU A 658 -3.18 -8.41 -0.89
CA LEU A 658 -2.12 -7.47 -0.55
C LEU A 658 -1.74 -6.68 -1.80
N SER A 659 -1.72 -5.36 -1.72
CA SER A 659 -1.17 -4.50 -2.78
C SER A 659 -0.32 -3.41 -2.14
N GLY A 660 0.99 -3.36 -2.46
CA GLY A 660 1.88 -2.32 -1.93
C GLY A 660 1.95 -2.29 -0.39
N ASN A 661 1.91 -3.46 0.25
CA ASN A 661 1.83 -3.66 1.71
C ASN A 661 0.52 -3.18 2.38
N GLN A 662 -0.47 -2.80 1.59
CA GLN A 662 -1.81 -2.46 2.06
C GLN A 662 -2.77 -3.62 1.79
N THR A 663 -3.69 -3.86 2.73
CA THR A 663 -4.77 -4.82 2.53
C THR A 663 -5.90 -4.19 1.71
N VAL A 664 -6.32 -4.89 0.66
CA VAL A 664 -7.26 -4.38 -0.35
C VAL A 664 -8.33 -5.40 -0.66
N ARG A 665 -9.49 -4.96 -1.15
CA ARG A 665 -10.56 -5.85 -1.63
C ARG A 665 -10.59 -5.81 -3.15
N VAL A 666 -10.48 -6.97 -3.78
CA VAL A 666 -10.51 -7.12 -5.24
C VAL A 666 -11.70 -7.99 -5.67
N PRO A 667 -12.41 -7.68 -6.77
CA PRO A 667 -13.50 -8.50 -7.24
C PRO A 667 -13.05 -9.92 -7.58
N LEU A 668 -13.65 -10.92 -6.93
CA LEU A 668 -13.25 -12.32 -7.05
C LEU A 668 -13.23 -12.82 -8.50
N MET A 669 -14.26 -12.46 -9.28
CA MET A 669 -14.39 -12.88 -10.68
C MET A 669 -13.23 -12.40 -11.55
N LEU A 670 -12.82 -11.14 -11.39
CA LEU A 670 -11.73 -10.57 -12.18
C LEU A 670 -10.40 -11.24 -11.86
N CYS A 671 -10.20 -11.64 -10.60
CA CYS A 671 -9.01 -12.39 -10.17
C CYS A 671 -8.95 -13.77 -10.80
N VAL A 672 -10.07 -14.51 -10.76
CA VAL A 672 -10.18 -15.86 -11.35
C VAL A 672 -9.97 -15.80 -12.87
N GLU A 673 -10.62 -14.86 -13.56
CA GLU A 673 -10.48 -14.67 -15.01
C GLU A 673 -9.04 -14.39 -15.42
N LYS A 674 -8.33 -13.51 -14.70
CA LYS A 674 -6.90 -13.26 -14.96
C LYS A 674 -6.02 -14.46 -14.68
N THR A 675 -6.32 -15.23 -13.62
CA THR A 675 -5.56 -16.44 -13.28
C THR A 675 -5.70 -17.50 -14.39
N LEU A 676 -6.91 -17.70 -14.90
CA LEU A 676 -7.16 -18.57 -16.05
C LEU A 676 -6.49 -18.06 -17.33
N ALA A 677 -6.44 -16.74 -17.53
CA ALA A 677 -5.75 -16.14 -18.67
C ALA A 677 -4.24 -16.45 -18.67
N VAL A 678 -3.59 -16.53 -17.50
CA VAL A 678 -2.18 -16.95 -17.42
C VAL A 678 -2.01 -18.39 -17.91
N ALA A 679 -2.87 -19.30 -17.44
CA ALA A 679 -2.83 -20.70 -17.86
C ALA A 679 -3.06 -20.84 -19.37
N GLN A 680 -4.00 -20.07 -19.93
CA GLN A 680 -4.26 -20.05 -21.37
C GLN A 680 -3.08 -19.48 -22.15
N ALA A 681 -2.47 -18.39 -21.69
CA ALA A 681 -1.30 -17.79 -22.33
C ALA A 681 -0.12 -18.77 -22.38
N MET A 682 0.15 -19.50 -21.30
CA MET A 682 1.19 -20.55 -21.30
C MET A 682 0.86 -21.69 -22.27
N LYS A 683 -0.40 -22.16 -22.30
CA LYS A 683 -0.85 -23.22 -23.22
C LYS A 683 -0.71 -22.82 -24.69
N GLU A 684 -0.97 -21.56 -25.00
CA GLU A 684 -0.83 -20.98 -26.34
C GLU A 684 0.59 -20.51 -26.66
N LYS A 685 1.58 -20.83 -25.81
CA LYS A 685 2.99 -20.43 -25.96
C LYS A 685 3.20 -18.90 -25.99
N ARG A 686 2.25 -18.13 -25.46
CA ARG A 686 2.32 -16.66 -25.26
C ARG A 686 3.02 -16.32 -23.94
N PHE A 687 4.27 -16.77 -23.77
CA PHE A 687 4.99 -16.69 -22.49
C PHE A 687 5.24 -15.26 -21.99
N LYS A 688 5.49 -14.30 -22.89
CA LYS A 688 5.63 -12.87 -22.51
C LYS A 688 4.37 -12.33 -21.85
N GLU A 689 3.20 -12.72 -22.38
CA GLU A 689 1.92 -12.32 -21.81
C GLU A 689 1.66 -13.02 -20.47
N ALA A 690 2.04 -14.29 -20.33
CA ALA A 690 1.98 -14.99 -19.04
C ALA A 690 2.80 -14.26 -17.96
N GLN A 691 4.02 -13.79 -18.30
CA GLN A 691 4.85 -12.99 -17.40
C GLN A 691 4.21 -11.65 -17.03
N GLU A 692 3.58 -10.97 -17.99
CA GLU A 692 2.88 -9.70 -17.75
C GLU A 692 1.64 -9.88 -16.87
N LEU A 693 0.89 -10.96 -17.07
CA LEU A 693 -0.31 -11.29 -16.30
C LEU A 693 0.02 -11.71 -14.85
N ARG A 694 1.19 -12.33 -14.59
CA ARG A 694 1.71 -12.57 -13.24
C ARG A 694 2.00 -11.27 -12.48
N GLY A 695 2.29 -10.20 -13.20
CA GLY A 695 2.47 -8.86 -12.64
C GLY A 695 3.92 -8.37 -12.63
N ARG A 696 4.09 -7.10 -12.26
CA ARG A 696 5.37 -6.40 -12.33
C ARG A 696 6.42 -6.96 -11.38
N SER A 697 6.01 -7.44 -10.21
CA SER A 697 6.91 -8.05 -9.22
C SER A 697 7.58 -9.31 -9.78
N PHE A 698 6.81 -10.21 -10.38
CA PHE A 698 7.33 -11.42 -11.03
C PHE A 698 8.34 -11.07 -12.14
N LYS A 699 7.96 -10.15 -13.04
CA LYS A 699 8.83 -9.70 -14.13
C LYS A 699 10.11 -9.03 -13.60
N GLY A 700 10.00 -8.20 -12.56
CA GLY A 700 11.14 -7.56 -11.92
C GLY A 700 12.11 -8.57 -11.31
N ASN A 701 11.60 -9.59 -10.61
CA ASN A 701 12.41 -10.69 -10.07
C ASN A 701 13.12 -11.46 -11.19
N LEU A 702 12.41 -11.78 -12.27
CA LEU A 702 12.96 -12.51 -13.42
C LEU A 702 14.08 -11.71 -14.11
N GLU A 703 13.84 -10.43 -14.40
CA GLU A 703 14.84 -9.56 -15.03
C GLU A 703 16.06 -9.37 -14.14
N THR A 704 15.86 -9.23 -12.83
CA THR A 704 16.95 -9.11 -11.85
C THR A 704 17.78 -10.38 -11.80
N TYR A 705 17.12 -11.55 -11.68
CA TYR A 705 17.80 -12.84 -11.70
C TYR A 705 18.61 -12.99 -13.00
N ILE A 706 18.03 -12.74 -14.17
CA ILE A 706 18.72 -12.85 -15.46
C ILE A 706 19.96 -11.95 -15.51
N ARG A 707 19.88 -10.71 -15.01
CA ARG A 707 21.02 -9.77 -15.03
C ARG A 707 22.15 -10.20 -14.11
N LEU A 708 21.84 -10.63 -12.89
CA LEU A 708 22.83 -11.10 -11.93
C LEU A 708 23.46 -12.43 -12.37
N SER A 709 22.65 -13.29 -13.00
CA SER A 709 23.03 -14.59 -13.54
C SER A 709 23.89 -14.52 -14.81
N LYS A 710 23.81 -13.44 -15.59
CA LYS A 710 24.57 -13.20 -16.83
C LYS A 710 25.93 -12.52 -16.64
N LEU A 711 26.22 -11.99 -15.45
CA LEU A 711 27.46 -11.27 -15.15
C LEU A 711 28.62 -12.16 -14.69
N ARG A 712 28.54 -13.48 -14.91
CA ARG A 712 29.59 -14.44 -14.58
C ARG A 712 30.03 -15.24 -15.81
#